data_AF-A0A952PIY4-F1
#
_entry.id   AF-A0A952PIY4-F1
#
_cell.length_a   1.000
_cell.length_b   1.000
_cell.length_c   1.000
_cell.angle_alpha   90.00
_cell.angle_beta   90.00
_cell.angle_gamma   90.00
#
_symmetry.space_group_name_H-M   'P 1'
#
loop_
_entity.id
_entity.type
_entity.pdbx_description
1 polymer ?
#
loop_
_entity_poly.entity_id
_entity_poly.type
_entity_poly.pdbx_seq_one_letter_code
_entity_poly.pdbx_strand_id
1 'polypeptide(L)'
;MAGRFTEPKLGIFNSFVTGLLFLSAHGAQASDFQDFRENSPGLDRHVLRQMFRQQNRVERADARASVREQRLLNVAVPAVSAPGESGRNNFDHRILTQIERGNTIEIGANKRVLKASTGLNFDLTSVERNIVIGDKLLGGKSVEITVGGETKSVVRGSKVTASEYLAVKQALGEGQTLHISRDGSASGGTLSIDALTTDSTMRASSLVISSGVTATGNFSKGTAFKLTGDLANFGTMLLASDKRGASLQGDDVLIGTGALVSAVGDLHVGASKTFLNNGSVTAGGALVVTAGDSIKNTSSLSADGGVTLCAASIENSGSVTSRDNDVNVYGPSTSALVFNNSGGVVNALNGSIIFREANYTGEYSTAITGGDLFSRTVNMNTGHGVMDLAVNNITGTVSQSGYAAHVSVDTDTLSLGNICLTGDPTYINAGGDINITGDVIAQEALVIIARNNVLVTSSGVSIIAGDSTAGFPVTILAGANITAGTANSPTVPTGATTTAATITGNGTGSVAGGSVLVTGINMTISTRSTGKKGSGGNVFIGAQKGTDLNSGTVSLSNVSISAGGRKSKDISGDVTIAAGGSADGSLIVGSIDTTGGTAGSGLITLKNSSFASSNGNPISWNAAGAVTSGNSLVTGTLVTGTASDVTVNGTVSSNADISIYSADDVLLSNTGLVRSFKGDVDVDGFARIFTFNGKFQADEGTVRLSAGDVGNNSNKINVISAGLAVTADVGAAYINSTGPVTVNEASSAVGTLSITSAKDIIANGPLNAGSVVLSSTDGDVIANGDITSTTAGISLASIENDVIVNGSLQSGAAATLSSQKGKIELGEAASITTTQSINISTEKGKILFGKSSSLEANFDGIFVTRESAMGSAVAAPKNTTVLASGGTVEFRGAQAKGKAPNNTVEATAGTIRIGSTKKNAITLAGGVTMLSQ
;
A
#
# COMPACT_ATOMS: atom_id res chain seq x y z
N MET A 1 18.67 8.03 30.85
CA MET A 1 20.10 8.38 30.77
C MET A 1 20.23 9.55 29.81
N ALA A 2 20.60 10.72 30.34
CA ALA A 2 20.65 11.97 29.58
C ALA A 2 22.08 12.26 29.13
N GLY A 3 22.29 12.42 27.83
CA GLY A 3 23.55 12.86 27.22
C GLY A 3 23.25 13.98 26.23
N ARG A 4 23.51 15.22 26.63
CA ARG A 4 23.50 16.43 25.80
C ARG A 4 24.67 16.38 24.82
N PHE A 5 24.41 16.59 23.54
CA PHE A 5 25.44 17.04 22.59
C PHE A 5 25.06 18.41 22.03
N THR A 6 26.02 19.31 22.14
CA THR A 6 26.04 20.71 21.72
C THR A 6 26.34 20.83 20.23
N GLU A 7 25.55 21.65 19.54
CA GLU A 7 25.77 22.14 18.17
C GLU A 7 27.05 22.99 18.04
N PRO A 8 27.63 23.08 16.84
CA PRO A 8 28.29 24.29 16.39
C PRO A 8 27.52 24.99 15.26
N LYS A 9 27.32 26.29 15.48
CA LYS A 9 26.90 27.30 14.49
C LYS A 9 27.83 27.29 13.27
N LEU A 10 27.27 27.37 12.07
CA LEU A 10 28.01 27.77 10.88
C LEU A 10 27.29 28.92 10.18
N GLY A 11 28.05 30.00 10.01
CA GLY A 11 27.62 31.28 9.50
C GLY A 11 27.59 31.35 7.98
N ILE A 12 26.76 32.28 7.54
CA ILE A 12 26.58 32.77 6.18
C ILE A 12 27.86 33.48 5.71
N PHE A 13 28.37 33.15 4.52
CA PHE A 13 28.99 34.14 3.63
C PHE A 13 28.87 33.72 2.16
N ASN A 14 28.56 34.73 1.35
CA ASN A 14 28.20 34.68 -0.06
C ASN A 14 29.44 34.98 -0.94
N SER A 15 29.32 34.68 -2.23
CA SER A 15 30.09 35.19 -3.39
C SER A 15 31.51 34.67 -3.68
N PHE A 16 31.69 34.06 -4.87
CA PHE A 16 32.86 34.16 -5.77
C PHE A 16 32.41 33.65 -7.17
N VAL A 17 32.07 34.54 -8.11
CA VAL A 17 32.93 35.06 -9.20
C VAL A 17 33.57 33.95 -10.04
N THR A 18 32.94 33.67 -11.18
CA THR A 18 33.47 32.93 -12.32
C THR A 18 34.57 33.74 -13.00
N GLY A 19 35.84 33.36 -12.75
CA GLY A 19 37.01 33.85 -13.47
C GLY A 19 37.72 32.68 -14.14
N LEU A 20 37.45 32.49 -15.44
CA LEU A 20 38.19 31.57 -16.30
C LEU A 20 39.54 32.22 -16.65
N LEU A 21 40.63 31.72 -16.06
CA LEU A 21 42.00 32.10 -16.42
C LEU A 21 42.71 30.90 -17.06
N PHE A 22 43.03 31.04 -18.34
CA PHE A 22 43.99 30.22 -19.05
C PHE A 22 45.37 30.37 -18.40
N LEU A 23 45.97 29.28 -17.91
CA LEU A 23 47.42 29.21 -17.73
C LEU A 23 47.99 27.90 -18.28
N SER A 24 49.12 28.10 -18.94
CA SER A 24 49.90 27.25 -19.82
C SER A 24 50.56 26.04 -19.15
N ALA A 25 50.69 24.97 -19.95
CA ALA A 25 51.44 23.75 -19.69
C ALA A 25 52.86 23.98 -19.14
N HIS A 26 53.19 23.25 -18.07
CA HIS A 26 54.56 22.89 -17.67
C HIS A 26 54.59 21.38 -17.42
N GLY A 27 55.69 20.74 -17.85
CA GLY A 27 55.80 19.30 -18.03
C GLY A 27 55.50 18.46 -16.80
N ALA A 28 54.67 17.43 -16.99
CA ALA A 28 54.34 16.42 -15.99
C ALA A 28 55.60 15.57 -15.66
N GLN A 29 56.21 15.84 -14.51
CA GLN A 29 56.95 14.80 -13.81
C GLN A 29 55.93 13.87 -13.15
N ALA A 30 56.07 12.56 -13.37
CA ALA A 30 55.22 11.56 -12.74
C ALA A 30 55.27 11.76 -11.21
N SER A 31 54.14 12.09 -10.60
CA SER A 31 54.06 12.24 -9.15
C SER A 31 54.44 10.91 -8.49
N ASP A 32 55.36 10.95 -7.52
CA ASP A 32 55.73 9.75 -6.79
C ASP A 32 54.55 9.33 -5.89
N PHE A 33 54.41 8.03 -5.61
CA PHE A 33 53.28 7.49 -4.84
C PHE A 33 53.18 8.11 -3.44
N GLN A 34 54.29 8.64 -2.93
CA GLN A 34 54.36 9.32 -1.65
C GLN A 34 53.53 10.62 -1.65
N ASP A 35 53.67 11.46 -2.68
CA ASP A 35 52.89 12.71 -2.84
C ASP A 35 51.40 12.40 -3.07
N PHE A 36 51.09 11.34 -3.81
CA PHE A 36 49.70 10.90 -4.02
C PHE A 36 49.04 10.46 -2.70
N ARG A 37 49.79 9.80 -1.82
CA ARG A 37 49.30 9.40 -0.50
C ARG A 37 49.12 10.60 0.43
N GLU A 38 50.03 11.57 0.41
CA GLU A 38 49.94 12.76 1.26
C GLU A 38 48.74 13.65 0.88
N ASN A 39 48.38 13.67 -0.40
CA ASN A 39 47.21 14.41 -0.91
C ASN A 39 45.88 13.65 -0.81
N SER A 40 45.85 12.46 -0.20
CA SER A 40 44.62 11.67 -0.02
C SER A 40 44.54 11.04 1.38
N PRO A 41 44.54 11.86 2.45
CA PRO A 41 44.45 11.36 3.82
C PRO A 41 43.08 10.73 4.09
N GLY A 42 43.08 9.53 4.69
CA GLY A 42 41.87 8.82 5.12
C GLY A 42 41.52 7.56 4.33
N LEU A 43 42.20 7.31 3.19
CA LEU A 43 42.01 6.09 2.41
C LEU A 43 42.99 4.98 2.82
N ASP A 44 42.51 3.73 2.81
CA ASP A 44 43.34 2.56 3.07
C ASP A 44 44.47 2.44 2.04
N ARG A 45 45.65 1.97 2.49
CA ARG A 45 46.86 1.90 1.68
C ARG A 45 46.68 1.01 0.43
N HIS A 46 45.82 0.00 0.47
CA HIS A 46 45.54 -0.85 -0.68
C HIS A 46 44.70 -0.12 -1.73
N VAL A 47 43.68 0.62 -1.30
CA VAL A 47 42.82 1.46 -2.16
C VAL A 47 43.64 2.56 -2.83
N LEU A 48 44.49 3.26 -2.08
CA LEU A 48 45.41 4.26 -2.62
C LEU A 48 46.32 3.70 -3.72
N ARG A 49 46.83 2.47 -3.55
CA ARG A 49 47.66 1.81 -4.57
C ARG A 49 46.88 1.46 -5.83
N GLN A 50 45.61 1.09 -5.71
CA GLN A 50 44.76 0.81 -6.87
C GLN A 50 44.44 2.10 -7.63
N MET A 51 44.05 3.17 -6.92
CA MET A 51 43.76 4.47 -7.52
C MET A 51 45.00 5.07 -8.20
N PHE A 52 46.17 5.03 -7.56
CA PHE A 52 47.43 5.52 -8.16
C PHE A 52 47.81 4.75 -9.44
N ARG A 53 47.56 3.43 -9.47
CA ARG A 53 47.80 2.61 -10.67
C ARG A 53 46.81 2.93 -11.79
N GLN A 54 45.57 3.27 -11.45
CA GLN A 54 44.54 3.63 -12.41
C GLN A 54 44.83 5.02 -13.02
N GLN A 55 45.20 6.00 -12.21
CA GLN A 55 45.57 7.34 -12.67
C GLN A 55 46.82 7.31 -13.56
N ASN A 56 47.87 6.58 -13.16
CA ASN A 56 49.06 6.38 -14.01
C ASN A 56 48.77 5.62 -15.32
N ARG A 57 47.70 4.81 -15.37
CA ARG A 57 47.28 4.14 -16.61
C ARG A 57 46.62 5.13 -17.57
N VAL A 58 45.82 6.06 -17.07
CA VAL A 58 45.18 7.12 -17.87
C VAL A 58 46.25 8.08 -18.41
N GLU A 59 47.15 8.57 -17.55
CA GLU A 59 48.23 9.47 -17.99
C GLU A 59 49.17 8.83 -19.03
N ARG A 60 49.46 7.52 -18.91
CA ARG A 60 50.24 6.80 -19.92
C ARG A 60 49.46 6.49 -21.20
N ALA A 61 48.14 6.38 -21.14
CA ALA A 61 47.30 6.23 -22.33
C ALA A 61 47.25 7.54 -23.12
N ASP A 62 47.12 8.68 -22.43
CA ASP A 62 47.10 10.01 -23.04
C ASP A 62 48.47 10.43 -23.58
N ALA A 63 49.56 10.09 -22.87
CA ALA A 63 50.93 10.28 -23.39
C ALA A 63 51.23 9.42 -24.64
N ARG A 64 50.57 8.28 -24.80
CA ARG A 64 50.68 7.45 -26.01
C ARG A 64 49.80 7.94 -27.16
N ALA A 65 48.69 8.62 -26.85
CA ALA A 65 47.86 9.28 -27.85
C ALA A 65 48.56 10.52 -28.42
N SER A 66 49.23 11.33 -27.59
CA SER A 66 49.92 12.56 -28.03
C SER A 66 51.22 12.31 -28.82
N VAL A 67 51.94 11.21 -28.56
CA VAL A 67 53.10 10.81 -29.38
C VAL A 67 52.69 10.28 -30.76
N ARG A 68 51.43 9.89 -30.94
CA ARG A 68 50.93 9.35 -32.22
C ARG A 68 50.50 10.43 -33.23
N GLU A 69 50.31 11.68 -32.80
CA GLU A 69 49.94 12.79 -33.71
C GLU A 69 51.11 13.64 -34.21
N GLN A 70 52.31 13.58 -33.60
CA GLN A 70 53.46 14.37 -34.06
C GLN A 70 54.39 13.66 -35.07
N ARG A 71 54.01 12.49 -35.59
CA ARG A 71 54.85 11.69 -36.50
C ARG A 71 54.30 11.54 -37.93
N LEU A 72 53.54 12.53 -38.39
CA LEU A 72 53.05 12.62 -39.77
C LEU A 72 53.62 13.84 -40.49
N LEU A 73 54.94 13.92 -40.66
CA LEU A 73 55.55 14.72 -41.73
C LEU A 73 56.98 14.25 -42.05
N ASN A 74 57.17 13.86 -43.31
CA ASN A 74 58.44 13.61 -44.01
C ASN A 74 59.40 12.54 -43.48
N VAL A 75 59.27 11.32 -44.05
CA VAL A 75 60.44 10.59 -44.59
C VAL A 75 59.99 9.79 -45.81
N ALA A 76 60.49 10.17 -47.00
CA ALA A 76 60.46 9.32 -48.18
C ALA A 76 61.49 8.19 -47.99
N VAL A 77 61.05 6.94 -48.00
CA VAL A 77 61.90 5.74 -47.94
C VAL A 77 61.77 4.98 -49.27
N PRO A 78 62.87 4.47 -49.86
CA PRO A 78 62.84 3.79 -51.16
C PRO A 78 62.09 2.46 -51.06
N ALA A 79 61.52 2.03 -52.18
CA ALA A 79 60.86 0.73 -52.34
C ALA A 79 61.77 -0.41 -51.85
N VAL A 80 61.39 -1.05 -50.74
CA VAL A 80 61.96 -2.30 -50.25
C VAL A 80 61.04 -3.45 -50.66
N SER A 81 61.70 -4.49 -51.16
CA SER A 81 61.18 -5.76 -51.68
C SER A 81 60.32 -6.55 -50.68
N ALA A 82 59.45 -7.39 -51.27
CA ALA A 82 58.36 -8.15 -50.66
C ALA A 82 58.65 -8.81 -49.29
N PRO A 83 57.80 -8.60 -48.26
CA PRO A 83 57.89 -9.29 -46.97
C PRO A 83 57.17 -10.66 -47.06
N GLY A 84 57.74 -11.61 -47.79
CA GLY A 84 57.12 -12.93 -48.01
C GLY A 84 57.65 -14.05 -47.11
N GLU A 85 58.94 -14.06 -46.77
CA GLU A 85 59.60 -15.29 -46.32
C GLU A 85 60.20 -15.24 -44.90
N SER A 86 60.59 -14.07 -44.38
CA SER A 86 61.23 -13.95 -43.05
C SER A 86 60.28 -14.32 -41.87
N GLY A 87 58.97 -14.06 -42.01
CA GLY A 87 57.99 -14.38 -40.97
C GLY A 87 57.71 -15.88 -40.80
N ARG A 88 57.86 -16.69 -41.85
CA ARG A 88 57.64 -18.14 -41.80
C ARG A 88 58.75 -18.84 -41.03
N ASN A 89 60.01 -18.45 -41.29
CA ASN A 89 61.18 -19.03 -40.64
C ASN A 89 61.14 -18.88 -39.11
N ASN A 90 60.64 -17.74 -38.61
CA ASN A 90 60.59 -17.50 -37.17
C ASN A 90 59.53 -18.33 -36.45
N PHE A 91 58.41 -18.68 -37.10
CA PHE A 91 57.38 -19.52 -36.49
C PHE A 91 57.81 -20.98 -36.41
N ASP A 92 58.28 -21.53 -37.53
CA ASP A 92 58.76 -22.91 -37.60
C ASP A 92 59.97 -23.11 -36.66
N HIS A 93 60.88 -22.13 -36.59
CA HIS A 93 62.00 -22.16 -35.65
C HIS A 93 61.53 -22.14 -34.19
N ARG A 94 60.48 -21.39 -33.84
CA ARG A 94 59.92 -21.40 -32.47
C ARG A 94 59.30 -22.76 -32.12
N ILE A 95 58.57 -23.38 -33.06
CA ILE A 95 58.02 -24.73 -32.89
C ILE A 95 59.16 -25.73 -32.66
N LEU A 96 60.13 -25.77 -33.57
CA LEU A 96 61.29 -26.68 -33.50
C LEU A 96 62.04 -26.50 -32.18
N THR A 97 62.33 -25.25 -31.79
CA THR A 97 63.02 -24.95 -30.53
C THR A 97 62.26 -25.48 -29.30
N GLN A 98 60.92 -25.43 -29.28
CA GLN A 98 60.16 -25.98 -28.16
C GLN A 98 60.14 -27.51 -28.16
N ILE A 99 60.02 -28.13 -29.34
CA ILE A 99 60.08 -29.60 -29.49
C ILE A 99 61.47 -30.11 -29.10
N GLU A 100 62.53 -29.41 -29.51
CA GLU A 100 63.93 -29.70 -29.16
C GLU A 100 64.14 -29.66 -27.65
N ARG A 101 63.54 -28.67 -26.98
CA ARG A 101 63.50 -28.56 -25.50
C ARG A 101 62.59 -29.58 -24.82
N GLY A 102 61.97 -30.49 -25.58
CA GLY A 102 61.09 -31.54 -25.09
C GLY A 102 59.75 -31.04 -24.56
N ASN A 103 59.37 -29.78 -24.80
CA ASN A 103 58.13 -29.22 -24.31
C ASN A 103 56.95 -29.63 -25.21
N THR A 104 55.82 -29.99 -24.59
CA THR A 104 54.56 -30.11 -25.33
C THR A 104 54.03 -28.71 -25.62
N ILE A 105 53.58 -28.50 -26.85
CA ILE A 105 53.04 -27.22 -27.33
C ILE A 105 51.73 -27.41 -28.07
N GLU A 106 50.88 -26.39 -28.06
CA GLU A 106 49.73 -26.27 -28.95
C GLU A 106 49.99 -25.19 -30.00
N ILE A 107 49.59 -25.48 -31.23
CA ILE A 107 49.63 -24.56 -32.36
C ILE A 107 48.22 -24.02 -32.58
N GLY A 108 47.93 -22.83 -32.06
CA GLY A 108 46.64 -22.19 -32.25
C GLY A 108 46.38 -21.83 -33.72
N ALA A 109 45.11 -21.66 -34.10
CA ALA A 109 44.70 -21.32 -35.46
C ALA A 109 45.39 -20.07 -36.04
N ASN A 110 45.74 -19.11 -35.18
CA ASN A 110 46.50 -17.90 -35.53
C ASN A 110 48.02 -18.10 -35.56
N LYS A 111 48.51 -19.35 -35.59
CA LYS A 111 49.93 -19.71 -35.51
C LYS A 111 50.62 -19.14 -34.27
N ARG A 112 49.90 -19.04 -33.15
CA ARG A 112 50.53 -18.83 -31.83
C ARG A 112 50.90 -20.17 -31.22
N VAL A 113 52.13 -20.26 -30.73
CA VAL A 113 52.61 -21.43 -29.99
C VAL A 113 52.33 -21.21 -28.50
N LEU A 114 51.42 -22.01 -27.94
CA LEU A 114 51.14 -22.08 -26.51
C LEU A 114 51.94 -23.22 -25.90
N LYS A 115 52.52 -23.01 -24.73
CA LYS A 115 53.23 -24.08 -24.01
C LYS A 115 52.25 -24.81 -23.12
N ALA A 116 52.42 -26.11 -22.92
CA ALA A 116 51.60 -26.83 -21.95
C ALA A 116 51.71 -26.28 -20.51
N SER A 117 52.80 -25.57 -20.19
CA SER A 117 52.99 -24.89 -18.90
C SER A 117 52.14 -23.62 -18.74
N THR A 118 51.63 -23.05 -19.83
CA THR A 118 50.80 -21.83 -19.82
C THR A 118 49.30 -22.11 -19.93
N GLY A 119 48.92 -23.39 -20.06
CA GLY A 119 47.57 -23.80 -20.40
C GLY A 119 47.47 -24.22 -21.87
N LEU A 120 46.83 -25.37 -22.12
CA LEU A 120 46.39 -25.81 -23.45
C LEU A 120 44.87 -25.63 -23.57
N ASN A 121 44.37 -25.47 -24.78
CA ASN A 121 42.94 -25.56 -25.07
C ASN A 121 42.52 -27.04 -25.15
N PHE A 122 41.69 -27.47 -24.21
CA PHE A 122 41.15 -28.84 -24.21
C PHE A 122 39.74 -28.86 -24.76
N ASP A 123 39.61 -28.74 -26.08
CA ASP A 123 38.35 -29.02 -26.75
C ASP A 123 38.24 -30.51 -27.10
N LEU A 124 37.51 -31.26 -26.27
CA LEU A 124 37.36 -32.70 -26.47
C LEU A 124 36.43 -33.06 -27.63
N THR A 125 35.70 -32.09 -28.17
CA THR A 125 34.90 -32.27 -29.39
C THR A 125 35.74 -32.04 -30.64
N SER A 126 36.88 -31.38 -30.52
CA SER A 126 37.75 -31.04 -31.64
C SER A 126 38.45 -32.26 -32.25
N VAL A 127 38.46 -32.28 -33.57
CA VAL A 127 39.22 -33.24 -34.41
C VAL A 127 40.56 -32.67 -34.87
N GLU A 128 40.90 -31.44 -34.45
CA GLU A 128 42.14 -30.77 -34.87
C GLU A 128 43.35 -31.35 -34.13
N ARG A 129 44.33 -31.83 -34.91
CA ARG A 129 45.61 -32.34 -34.39
C ARG A 129 46.64 -31.22 -34.23
N ASN A 130 46.37 -30.31 -33.30
CA ASN A 130 47.14 -29.09 -33.12
C ASN A 130 48.13 -29.14 -31.93
N ILE A 131 48.10 -30.20 -31.11
CA ILE A 131 49.03 -30.41 -29.99
C ILE A 131 50.20 -31.27 -30.46
N VAL A 132 51.42 -30.77 -30.28
CA VAL A 132 52.66 -31.50 -30.57
C VAL A 132 53.23 -32.05 -29.28
N ILE A 133 53.38 -33.38 -29.21
CA ILE A 133 53.88 -34.08 -28.03
C ILE A 133 55.37 -33.84 -27.82
N GLY A 134 55.73 -33.33 -26.65
CA GLY A 134 57.12 -33.15 -26.23
C GLY A 134 57.68 -34.33 -25.44
N ASP A 135 59.00 -34.53 -25.53
CA ASP A 135 59.71 -35.62 -24.86
C ASP A 135 59.53 -35.66 -23.33
N LYS A 136 59.38 -34.49 -22.69
CA LYS A 136 59.18 -34.38 -21.24
C LYS A 136 57.89 -35.01 -20.75
N LEU A 137 56.87 -35.10 -21.62
CA LEU A 137 55.62 -35.78 -21.26
C LEU A 137 55.83 -37.29 -21.26
N LEU A 138 56.53 -37.81 -22.27
CA LEU A 138 56.68 -39.24 -22.53
C LEU A 138 57.83 -39.89 -21.73
N GLY A 139 58.78 -39.09 -21.23
CA GLY A 139 59.98 -39.60 -20.57
C GLY A 139 60.87 -40.43 -21.51
N GLY A 140 60.94 -40.05 -22.80
CA GLY A 140 61.73 -40.75 -23.82
C GLY A 140 61.13 -42.05 -24.38
N LYS A 141 59.90 -42.41 -24.00
CA LYS A 141 59.22 -43.64 -24.43
C LYS A 141 58.14 -43.37 -25.49
N SER A 142 57.70 -44.39 -26.20
CA SER A 142 56.43 -44.37 -26.94
C SER A 142 55.28 -44.74 -26.01
N VAL A 143 54.10 -44.17 -26.24
CA VAL A 143 52.88 -44.51 -25.50
C VAL A 143 51.84 -45.01 -26.48
N GLU A 144 51.20 -46.13 -26.17
CA GLU A 144 50.10 -46.67 -26.97
C GLU A 144 48.77 -46.18 -26.41
N ILE A 145 47.92 -45.65 -27.28
CA ILE A 145 46.54 -45.26 -26.98
C ILE A 145 45.58 -45.92 -27.96
N THR A 146 44.32 -46.12 -27.57
CA THR A 146 43.26 -46.65 -28.45
C THR A 146 42.44 -45.51 -29.04
N VAL A 147 42.35 -45.43 -30.37
CA VAL A 147 41.61 -44.42 -31.14
C VAL A 147 40.73 -45.10 -32.17
N GLY A 148 39.41 -44.93 -32.09
CA GLY A 148 38.45 -45.61 -32.97
C GLY A 148 38.48 -47.14 -32.88
N GLY A 149 38.95 -47.70 -31.76
CA GLY A 149 39.16 -49.14 -31.56
C GLY A 149 40.53 -49.66 -32.00
N GLU A 150 41.38 -48.83 -32.61
CA GLU A 150 42.72 -49.20 -33.06
C GLU A 150 43.81 -48.67 -32.12
N THR A 151 44.87 -49.45 -31.89
CA THR A 151 46.04 -48.99 -31.12
C THR A 151 46.91 -48.07 -31.98
N LYS A 152 47.18 -46.87 -31.46
CA LYS A 152 48.02 -45.84 -32.07
C LYS A 152 49.22 -45.56 -31.17
N SER A 153 50.43 -45.74 -31.71
CA SER A 153 51.67 -45.39 -31.01
C SER A 153 51.97 -43.90 -31.15
N VAL A 154 52.11 -43.22 -30.01
CA VAL A 154 52.42 -41.79 -29.92
C VAL A 154 53.87 -41.62 -29.47
N VAL A 155 54.65 -40.87 -30.26
CA VAL A 155 56.07 -40.59 -30.03
C VAL A 155 56.31 -39.08 -29.94
N ARG A 156 57.52 -38.67 -29.56
CA ARG A 156 57.93 -37.27 -29.59
C ARG A 156 57.70 -36.67 -30.98
N GLY A 157 57.07 -35.49 -31.04
CA GLY A 157 56.76 -34.79 -32.29
C GLY A 157 55.46 -35.22 -32.96
N SER A 158 54.79 -36.27 -32.47
CA SER A 158 53.44 -36.63 -32.93
C SER A 158 52.48 -35.46 -32.73
N LYS A 159 51.66 -35.19 -33.76
CA LYS A 159 50.53 -34.27 -33.67
C LYS A 159 49.29 -35.04 -33.25
N VAL A 160 48.64 -34.58 -32.20
CA VAL A 160 47.47 -35.22 -31.61
C VAL A 160 46.36 -34.21 -31.37
N THR A 161 45.12 -34.69 -31.29
CA THR A 161 43.98 -33.89 -30.82
C THR A 161 44.06 -33.65 -29.31
N ALA A 162 43.22 -32.78 -28.78
CA ALA A 162 43.09 -32.57 -27.34
C ALA A 162 42.70 -33.86 -26.60
N SER A 163 41.74 -34.63 -27.12
CA SER A 163 41.31 -35.90 -26.53
C SER A 163 42.41 -36.96 -26.58
N GLU A 164 43.12 -37.08 -27.71
CA GLU A 164 44.28 -37.96 -27.84
C GLU A 164 45.41 -37.57 -26.86
N TYR A 165 45.68 -36.28 -26.67
CA TYR A 165 46.65 -35.81 -25.68
C TYR A 165 46.29 -36.25 -24.25
N LEU A 166 45.02 -36.16 -23.87
CA LEU A 166 44.56 -36.59 -22.55
C LEU A 166 44.60 -38.11 -22.39
N ALA A 167 44.27 -38.87 -23.43
CA ALA A 167 44.46 -40.32 -23.40
C ALA A 167 45.93 -40.72 -23.25
N VAL A 168 46.88 -40.01 -23.88
CA VAL A 168 48.33 -40.24 -23.66
C VAL A 168 48.69 -40.01 -22.19
N LYS A 169 48.19 -38.93 -21.58
CA LYS A 169 48.38 -38.68 -20.14
C LYS A 169 47.80 -39.79 -19.26
N GLN A 170 46.61 -40.27 -19.58
CA GLN A 170 45.96 -41.36 -18.84
C GLN A 170 46.74 -42.68 -18.99
N ALA A 171 47.15 -43.03 -20.21
CA ALA A 171 47.94 -44.22 -20.52
C ALA A 171 49.32 -44.22 -19.84
N LEU A 172 49.91 -43.04 -19.63
CA LEU A 172 51.14 -42.88 -18.83
C LEU A 172 50.94 -43.06 -17.31
N GLY A 173 49.70 -42.94 -16.83
CA GLY A 173 49.31 -43.12 -15.44
C GLY A 173 48.65 -44.48 -15.20
N GLU A 174 47.35 -44.46 -14.90
CA GLU A 174 46.54 -45.63 -14.50
C GLU A 174 45.92 -46.39 -15.70
N GLY A 175 46.22 -45.98 -16.92
CA GLY A 175 45.64 -46.52 -18.15
C GLY A 175 44.62 -45.58 -18.79
N GLN A 176 44.39 -45.73 -20.10
CA GLN A 176 43.42 -44.92 -20.83
C GLN A 176 41.99 -45.28 -20.43
N THR A 177 41.22 -44.29 -19.98
CA THR A 177 39.79 -44.44 -19.68
C THR A 177 38.91 -43.60 -20.61
N LEU A 178 39.47 -42.63 -21.31
CA LEU A 178 38.77 -41.83 -22.31
C LEU A 178 38.59 -42.63 -23.60
N HIS A 179 37.37 -42.68 -24.12
CA HIS A 179 37.08 -43.30 -25.41
C HIS A 179 37.21 -42.25 -26.52
N ILE A 180 38.10 -42.51 -27.47
CA ILE A 180 38.38 -41.62 -28.58
C ILE A 180 37.78 -42.19 -29.85
N SER A 181 37.01 -41.39 -30.57
CA SER A 181 36.47 -41.71 -31.90
C SER A 181 37.59 -41.87 -32.93
N ARG A 182 37.27 -42.42 -34.10
CA ARG A 182 38.24 -42.56 -35.20
C ARG A 182 38.81 -41.20 -35.66
N ASP A 183 38.03 -40.13 -35.54
CA ASP A 183 38.42 -38.79 -35.97
C ASP A 183 39.26 -38.05 -34.90
N GLY A 184 39.41 -38.64 -33.71
CA GLY A 184 40.22 -38.10 -32.63
C GLY A 184 39.46 -37.26 -31.61
N SER A 185 38.14 -37.11 -31.74
CA SER A 185 37.29 -36.50 -30.70
C SER A 185 36.96 -37.50 -29.58
N ALA A 186 36.61 -37.01 -28.38
CA ALA A 186 36.15 -37.88 -27.30
C ALA A 186 34.67 -38.25 -27.53
N SER A 187 34.36 -39.55 -27.48
CA SER A 187 33.00 -40.07 -27.63
C SER A 187 32.42 -40.67 -26.34
N GLY A 188 33.24 -40.79 -25.29
CA GLY A 188 32.81 -41.28 -23.99
C GLY A 188 33.97 -41.55 -23.03
N GLY A 189 33.70 -42.31 -21.97
CA GLY A 189 34.69 -42.67 -20.96
C GLY A 189 34.81 -41.61 -19.86
N THR A 190 35.90 -41.68 -19.08
CA THR A 190 36.11 -40.79 -17.93
C THR A 190 37.33 -39.89 -18.11
N LEU A 191 37.26 -38.66 -17.59
CA LEU A 191 38.36 -37.71 -17.52
C LEU A 191 38.56 -37.25 -16.07
N SER A 192 39.71 -37.51 -15.46
CA SER A 192 40.06 -36.87 -14.19
C SER A 192 40.51 -35.43 -14.44
N ILE A 193 39.76 -34.46 -13.91
CA ILE A 193 40.11 -33.04 -13.87
C ILE A 193 41.39 -32.83 -13.05
N ASP A 194 41.64 -33.68 -12.04
CA ASP A 194 42.84 -33.62 -11.21
C ASP A 194 44.10 -33.80 -12.07
N ALA A 195 44.03 -34.59 -13.16
CA ALA A 195 45.13 -34.80 -14.11
C ALA A 195 45.44 -33.55 -14.97
N LEU A 196 44.55 -32.55 -14.98
CA LEU A 196 44.74 -31.25 -15.61
C LEU A 196 45.36 -30.21 -14.66
N THR A 197 45.46 -30.53 -13.37
CA THR A 197 46.02 -29.67 -12.34
C THR A 197 47.37 -30.21 -11.87
N THR A 198 48.36 -29.33 -11.68
CA THR A 198 49.62 -29.71 -11.00
C THR A 198 49.92 -28.68 -9.93
N ASP A 199 50.08 -29.11 -8.68
CA ASP A 199 50.50 -28.27 -7.55
C ASP A 199 49.76 -26.93 -7.51
N SER A 200 48.42 -26.97 -7.52
CA SER A 200 47.50 -25.82 -7.48
C SER A 200 47.46 -24.88 -8.69
N THR A 201 48.26 -25.11 -9.74
CA THR A 201 48.17 -24.34 -11.00
C THR A 201 47.49 -25.15 -12.10
N MET A 202 46.48 -24.54 -12.74
CA MET A 202 45.76 -25.16 -13.84
C MET A 202 46.57 -25.11 -15.14
N ARG A 203 46.56 -26.21 -15.90
CA ARG A 203 47.21 -26.30 -17.23
C ARG A 203 46.23 -26.32 -18.41
N ALA A 204 45.07 -25.70 -18.24
CA ALA A 204 44.06 -25.54 -19.27
C ALA A 204 43.74 -24.05 -19.45
N SER A 205 43.75 -23.58 -20.68
CA SER A 205 43.25 -22.23 -21.00
C SER A 205 41.74 -22.23 -21.15
N SER A 206 41.18 -23.31 -21.70
CA SER A 206 39.75 -23.54 -21.95
C SER A 206 39.48 -25.04 -21.94
N LEU A 207 38.24 -25.44 -21.66
CA LEU A 207 37.84 -26.85 -21.58
C LEU A 207 36.44 -27.04 -22.19
N VAL A 208 36.33 -27.95 -23.15
CA VAL A 208 35.06 -28.43 -23.71
C VAL A 208 34.91 -29.91 -23.41
N ILE A 209 33.99 -30.28 -22.51
CA ILE A 209 33.65 -31.69 -22.24
C ILE A 209 32.64 -32.16 -23.29
N SER A 210 33.02 -33.18 -24.06
CA SER A 210 32.16 -33.79 -25.08
C SER A 210 30.97 -34.54 -24.47
N SER A 211 29.91 -34.73 -25.25
CA SER A 211 28.80 -35.57 -24.84
C SER A 211 29.25 -37.03 -24.62
N GLY A 212 28.67 -37.69 -23.63
CA GLY A 212 29.05 -39.04 -23.21
C GLY A 212 30.32 -39.13 -22.35
N VAL A 213 31.11 -38.06 -22.22
CA VAL A 213 32.28 -38.03 -21.33
C VAL A 213 31.86 -37.68 -19.91
N THR A 214 32.40 -38.41 -18.92
CA THR A 214 32.26 -38.11 -17.49
C THR A 214 33.57 -37.55 -16.94
N ALA A 215 33.60 -36.25 -16.66
CA ALA A 215 34.70 -35.62 -15.96
C ALA A 215 34.54 -35.75 -14.44
N THR A 216 35.57 -36.21 -13.73
CA THR A 216 35.59 -36.31 -12.27
C THR A 216 36.64 -35.39 -11.69
N GLY A 217 36.37 -34.74 -10.55
CA GLY A 217 37.37 -33.90 -9.87
C GLY A 217 37.26 -33.98 -8.36
N ASN A 218 38.40 -34.00 -7.68
CA ASN A 218 38.46 -34.02 -6.22
C ASN A 218 39.01 -32.69 -5.67
N PHE A 219 38.12 -31.88 -5.12
CA PHE A 219 38.37 -30.55 -4.60
C PHE A 219 38.72 -30.54 -3.10
N SER A 220 38.86 -31.70 -2.46
CA SER A 220 39.26 -31.83 -1.04
C SER A 220 40.58 -31.12 -0.72
N LYS A 221 41.47 -30.96 -1.70
CA LYS A 221 42.75 -30.26 -1.55
C LYS A 221 42.63 -28.72 -1.59
N GLY A 222 41.42 -28.18 -1.68
CA GLY A 222 41.15 -26.74 -1.72
C GLY A 222 41.54 -26.07 -3.05
N THR A 223 41.70 -26.85 -4.11
CA THR A 223 42.06 -26.33 -5.44
C THR A 223 40.81 -25.87 -6.17
N ALA A 224 40.72 -24.59 -6.51
CA ALA A 224 39.70 -24.11 -7.45
C ALA A 224 40.07 -24.53 -8.88
N PHE A 225 39.09 -25.00 -9.65
CA PHE A 225 39.23 -25.25 -11.08
C PHE A 225 38.98 -23.92 -11.81
N LYS A 226 40.03 -23.09 -11.93
CA LYS A 226 40.03 -21.82 -12.68
C LYS A 226 40.71 -21.87 -14.06
N LEU A 227 39.92 -21.75 -15.12
CA LEU A 227 40.36 -21.55 -16.50
C LEU A 227 40.64 -20.07 -16.76
N THR A 228 41.51 -19.78 -17.73
CA THR A 228 41.76 -18.40 -18.22
C THR A 228 40.87 -18.02 -19.42
N GLY A 229 39.94 -18.89 -19.77
CA GLY A 229 39.07 -18.84 -20.93
C GLY A 229 37.83 -19.67 -20.64
N ASP A 230 37.18 -20.20 -21.67
CA ASP A 230 35.81 -20.71 -21.53
C ASP A 230 35.76 -22.15 -21.01
N LEU A 231 34.68 -22.44 -20.27
CA LEU A 231 34.25 -23.79 -19.91
C LEU A 231 32.95 -24.12 -20.66
N ALA A 232 32.96 -25.16 -21.46
CA ALA A 232 31.74 -25.73 -22.04
C ALA A 232 31.60 -27.20 -21.62
N ASN A 233 30.47 -27.57 -21.04
CA ASN A 233 30.18 -28.95 -20.64
C ASN A 233 28.97 -29.48 -21.40
N PHE A 234 29.17 -30.46 -22.28
CA PHE A 234 28.11 -31.21 -22.95
C PHE A 234 27.95 -32.64 -22.39
N GLY A 235 28.76 -33.01 -21.39
CA GLY A 235 28.77 -34.34 -20.76
C GLY A 235 28.35 -34.28 -19.28
N THR A 236 29.00 -35.08 -18.45
CA THR A 236 28.76 -35.12 -17.00
C THR A 236 30.01 -34.67 -16.25
N MET A 237 29.86 -33.80 -15.25
CA MET A 237 30.92 -33.43 -14.30
C MET A 237 30.51 -33.86 -12.89
N LEU A 238 31.32 -34.69 -12.24
CA LEU A 238 31.13 -35.16 -10.87
C LEU A 238 32.24 -34.59 -9.99
N LEU A 239 31.87 -33.72 -9.05
CA LEU A 239 32.81 -32.95 -8.23
C LEU A 239 32.69 -33.39 -6.78
N ALA A 240 33.73 -34.03 -6.27
CA ALA A 240 33.82 -34.38 -4.86
C ALA A 240 34.53 -33.26 -4.08
N SER A 241 34.02 -32.92 -2.90
CA SER A 241 34.72 -32.07 -1.93
C SER A 241 34.28 -32.48 -0.53
N ASP A 242 35.23 -32.69 0.38
CA ASP A 242 34.96 -33.12 1.75
C ASP A 242 34.81 -31.94 2.75
N LYS A 243 35.34 -30.75 2.44
CA LYS A 243 35.40 -29.64 3.41
C LYS A 243 35.26 -28.21 2.86
N ARG A 244 35.51 -27.96 1.57
CA ARG A 244 35.67 -26.59 1.04
C ARG A 244 34.80 -26.27 -0.18
N GLY A 245 33.88 -27.16 -0.53
CA GLY A 245 33.14 -27.08 -1.78
C GLY A 245 34.02 -27.33 -3.01
N ALA A 246 33.39 -27.42 -4.17
CA ALA A 246 34.03 -27.40 -5.48
C ALA A 246 33.88 -26.00 -6.09
N SER A 247 34.89 -25.53 -6.83
CA SER A 247 34.80 -24.24 -7.54
C SER A 247 35.20 -24.41 -9.00
N LEU A 248 34.30 -24.08 -9.92
CA LEU A 248 34.50 -24.04 -11.36
C LEU A 248 34.54 -22.58 -11.82
N GLN A 249 35.59 -22.13 -12.50
CA GLN A 249 35.72 -20.76 -12.97
C GLN A 249 36.20 -20.69 -14.42
N GLY A 250 35.64 -19.77 -15.21
CA GLY A 250 36.05 -19.46 -16.58
C GLY A 250 35.70 -18.03 -16.99
N ASP A 251 36.00 -17.68 -18.24
CA ASP A 251 35.52 -16.43 -18.85
C ASP A 251 34.02 -16.53 -19.07
N ASP A 252 33.60 -17.44 -19.94
CA ASP A 252 32.23 -17.89 -20.10
C ASP A 252 32.06 -19.34 -19.61
N VAL A 253 30.90 -19.67 -19.04
CA VAL A 253 30.59 -21.03 -18.58
C VAL A 253 29.28 -21.47 -19.22
N LEU A 254 29.35 -22.49 -20.08
CA LEU A 254 28.22 -23.11 -20.77
C LEU A 254 27.98 -24.53 -20.23
N ILE A 255 26.78 -24.80 -19.73
CA ILE A 255 26.29 -26.15 -19.47
C ILE A 255 25.27 -26.47 -20.56
N GLY A 256 25.63 -27.39 -21.46
CA GLY A 256 24.82 -27.76 -22.61
C GLY A 256 23.56 -28.53 -22.25
N THR A 257 22.65 -28.64 -23.22
CA THR A 257 21.41 -29.43 -23.05
C THR A 257 21.72 -30.88 -22.75
N GLY A 258 21.10 -31.42 -21.70
CA GLY A 258 21.33 -32.79 -21.22
C GLY A 258 22.65 -32.99 -20.45
N ALA A 259 23.48 -31.96 -20.33
CA ALA A 259 24.69 -32.01 -19.52
C ALA A 259 24.36 -31.95 -18.02
N LEU A 260 25.25 -32.51 -17.21
CA LEU A 260 25.14 -32.52 -15.75
C LEU A 260 26.43 -31.96 -15.13
N VAL A 261 26.27 -31.10 -14.14
CA VAL A 261 27.29 -30.76 -13.14
C VAL A 261 26.73 -31.11 -11.77
N SER A 262 27.40 -31.99 -11.04
CA SER A 262 26.94 -32.42 -9.71
C SER A 262 28.08 -32.39 -8.72
N ALA A 263 27.85 -31.77 -7.56
CA ALA A 263 28.78 -31.75 -6.44
C ALA A 263 28.16 -32.39 -5.19
N VAL A 264 28.94 -33.17 -4.45
CA VAL A 264 28.47 -33.81 -3.20
C VAL A 264 28.30 -32.79 -2.05
N GLY A 265 29.06 -31.70 -2.06
CA GLY A 265 28.99 -30.62 -1.07
C GLY A 265 28.65 -29.28 -1.74
N ASP A 266 29.23 -28.19 -1.22
CA ASP A 266 29.06 -26.87 -1.82
C ASP A 266 29.64 -26.80 -3.24
N LEU A 267 29.03 -26.00 -4.10
CA LEU A 267 29.47 -25.74 -5.47
C LEU A 267 29.48 -24.25 -5.75
N HIS A 268 30.61 -23.72 -6.19
CA HIS A 268 30.73 -22.38 -6.76
C HIS A 268 30.99 -22.47 -8.26
N VAL A 269 30.16 -21.85 -9.08
CA VAL A 269 30.37 -21.68 -10.52
C VAL A 269 30.56 -20.20 -10.83
N GLY A 270 31.73 -19.82 -11.33
CA GLY A 270 32.09 -18.45 -11.65
C GLY A 270 32.37 -18.23 -13.13
N ALA A 271 31.62 -17.33 -13.76
CA ALA A 271 31.96 -16.78 -15.07
C ALA A 271 32.44 -15.34 -14.91
N SER A 272 33.53 -14.96 -15.58
CA SER A 272 33.95 -13.55 -15.61
C SER A 272 33.02 -12.70 -16.46
N LYS A 273 32.29 -13.32 -17.40
CA LYS A 273 31.28 -12.71 -18.27
C LYS A 273 29.93 -13.40 -18.10
N THR A 274 29.63 -14.44 -18.88
CA THR A 274 28.29 -15.06 -18.93
C THR A 274 28.29 -16.49 -18.42
N PHE A 275 27.28 -16.83 -17.61
CA PHE A 275 26.93 -18.20 -17.28
C PHE A 275 25.65 -18.60 -18.02
N LEU A 276 25.73 -19.61 -18.89
CA LEU A 276 24.62 -20.15 -19.67
C LEU A 276 24.36 -21.61 -19.27
N ASN A 277 23.25 -21.85 -18.57
CA ASN A 277 22.81 -23.18 -18.19
C ASN A 277 21.60 -23.65 -19.01
N ASN A 278 21.83 -24.65 -19.86
CA ASN A 278 20.79 -25.40 -20.57
C ASN A 278 20.66 -26.84 -20.06
N GLY A 279 21.41 -27.22 -19.01
CA GLY A 279 21.41 -28.55 -18.39
C GLY A 279 21.14 -28.49 -16.89
N SER A 280 21.64 -29.48 -16.16
CA SER A 280 21.43 -29.58 -14.71
C SER A 280 22.70 -29.24 -13.94
N VAL A 281 22.60 -28.31 -12.99
CA VAL A 281 23.66 -28.01 -12.00
C VAL A 281 23.11 -28.29 -10.61
N THR A 282 23.74 -29.20 -9.89
CA THR A 282 23.28 -29.70 -8.59
C THR A 282 24.39 -29.66 -7.54
N ALA A 283 24.04 -29.31 -6.30
CA ALA A 283 24.95 -29.32 -5.15
C ALA A 283 24.28 -29.99 -3.94
N GLY A 284 24.99 -30.90 -3.26
CA GLY A 284 24.54 -31.47 -1.98
C GLY A 284 24.69 -30.52 -0.80
N GLY A 285 25.46 -29.43 -0.96
CA GLY A 285 25.55 -28.30 -0.04
C GLY A 285 24.90 -27.05 -0.62
N ALA A 286 25.53 -25.89 -0.47
CA ALA A 286 25.11 -24.63 -1.11
C ALA A 286 25.59 -24.52 -2.56
N LEU A 287 24.80 -23.89 -3.43
CA LEU A 287 25.18 -23.55 -4.80
C LEU A 287 25.35 -22.04 -4.93
N VAL A 288 26.52 -21.59 -5.38
CA VAL A 288 26.80 -20.19 -5.71
C VAL A 288 27.09 -20.08 -7.20
N VAL A 289 26.37 -19.23 -7.92
CA VAL A 289 26.62 -18.91 -9.33
C VAL A 289 26.90 -17.42 -9.45
N THR A 290 28.08 -17.07 -9.94
CA THR A 290 28.52 -15.67 -10.12
C THR A 290 28.85 -15.43 -11.59
N ALA A 291 28.34 -14.35 -12.18
CA ALA A 291 28.68 -13.93 -13.54
C ALA A 291 28.93 -12.41 -13.58
N GLY A 292 29.94 -11.96 -14.33
CA GLY A 292 30.24 -10.53 -14.46
C GLY A 292 29.20 -9.76 -15.26
N ASP A 293 28.66 -10.37 -16.31
CA ASP A 293 27.66 -9.77 -17.20
C ASP A 293 26.25 -10.33 -16.90
N SER A 294 26.03 -11.64 -17.14
CA SER A 294 24.69 -12.24 -17.01
C SER A 294 24.69 -13.72 -16.64
N ILE A 295 23.59 -14.14 -16.01
CA ILE A 295 23.23 -15.53 -15.75
C ILE A 295 22.00 -15.87 -16.59
N LYS A 296 22.05 -16.92 -17.39
CA LYS A 296 20.91 -17.44 -18.15
C LYS A 296 20.67 -18.90 -17.79
N ASN A 297 19.56 -19.19 -17.13
CA ASN A 297 19.13 -20.52 -16.75
C ASN A 297 17.86 -20.92 -17.52
N THR A 298 17.97 -21.94 -18.38
CA THR A 298 16.82 -22.51 -19.12
C THR A 298 16.44 -23.92 -18.65
N SER A 299 17.18 -24.47 -17.69
CA SER A 299 16.95 -25.80 -17.12
C SER A 299 17.05 -25.73 -15.59
N SER A 300 17.86 -26.54 -14.89
CA SER A 300 17.81 -26.60 -13.41
C SER A 300 19.10 -26.16 -12.73
N LEU A 301 18.97 -25.25 -11.76
CA LEU A 301 19.94 -24.96 -10.72
C LEU A 301 19.35 -25.42 -9.38
N SER A 302 19.96 -26.41 -8.72
CA SER A 302 19.42 -26.98 -7.48
C SER A 302 20.49 -27.18 -6.42
N ALA A 303 20.12 -26.94 -5.16
CA ALA A 303 20.95 -27.23 -4.00
C ALA A 303 20.10 -27.82 -2.87
N ASP A 304 20.68 -28.72 -2.09
CA ASP A 304 20.10 -29.14 -0.81
C ASP A 304 20.17 -27.98 0.20
N GLY A 305 21.30 -27.26 0.22
CA GLY A 305 21.48 -25.99 0.91
C GLY A 305 20.97 -24.79 0.11
N GLY A 306 21.48 -23.60 0.43
CA GLY A 306 21.04 -22.36 -0.23
C GLY A 306 21.56 -22.22 -1.66
N VAL A 307 20.78 -21.56 -2.52
CA VAL A 307 21.22 -21.16 -3.86
C VAL A 307 21.48 -19.66 -3.88
N THR A 308 22.63 -19.22 -4.41
CA THR A 308 22.97 -17.80 -4.54
C THR A 308 23.31 -17.49 -6.00
N LEU A 309 22.63 -16.52 -6.58
CA LEU A 309 22.86 -16.01 -7.94
C LEU A 309 23.38 -14.57 -7.86
N CYS A 310 24.53 -14.31 -8.46
CA CYS A 310 25.17 -13.00 -8.44
C CYS A 310 25.47 -12.52 -9.87
N ALA A 311 24.64 -11.62 -10.40
CA ALA A 311 24.86 -10.90 -11.66
C ALA A 311 23.94 -9.67 -11.75
N ALA A 312 24.27 -8.69 -12.60
CA ALA A 312 23.39 -7.55 -12.85
C ALA A 312 22.12 -7.95 -13.62
N SER A 313 22.24 -8.89 -14.56
CA SER A 313 21.14 -9.41 -15.37
C SER A 313 21.03 -10.92 -15.22
N ILE A 314 19.86 -11.40 -14.84
CA ILE A 314 19.58 -12.81 -14.63
C ILE A 314 18.30 -13.17 -15.39
N GLU A 315 18.39 -14.12 -16.33
CA GLU A 315 17.26 -14.70 -17.06
C GLU A 315 17.04 -16.12 -16.56
N ASN A 316 15.89 -16.39 -15.95
CA ASN A 316 15.45 -17.72 -15.55
C ASN A 316 14.17 -18.11 -16.28
N SER A 317 14.27 -19.09 -17.18
CA SER A 317 13.12 -19.78 -17.77
C SER A 317 13.06 -21.26 -17.34
N GLY A 318 13.87 -21.64 -16.36
CA GLY A 318 13.94 -22.99 -15.79
C GLY A 318 13.64 -22.99 -14.29
N SER A 319 14.20 -23.94 -13.54
CA SER A 319 14.06 -24.03 -12.09
C SER A 319 15.31 -23.56 -11.35
N VAL A 320 15.10 -22.78 -10.28
CA VAL A 320 16.10 -22.43 -9.27
C VAL A 320 15.57 -22.91 -7.93
N THR A 321 16.18 -23.94 -7.34
CA THR A 321 15.64 -24.63 -6.16
C THR A 321 16.65 -24.74 -5.03
N SER A 322 16.25 -24.27 -3.85
CA SER A 322 16.90 -24.54 -2.57
C SER A 322 15.96 -25.45 -1.75
N ARG A 323 16.42 -26.64 -1.36
CA ARG A 323 15.56 -27.60 -0.65
C ARG A 323 15.33 -27.20 0.80
N ASP A 324 16.40 -26.88 1.51
CA ASP A 324 16.38 -26.73 2.97
C ASP A 324 16.70 -25.29 3.45
N ASN A 325 17.01 -24.36 2.53
CA ASN A 325 17.48 -23.01 2.89
C ASN A 325 16.95 -21.92 1.91
N ASP A 326 17.59 -20.76 1.87
CA ASP A 326 17.20 -19.60 1.07
C ASP A 326 17.68 -19.67 -0.40
N VAL A 327 16.96 -18.96 -1.28
CA VAL A 327 17.47 -18.53 -2.59
C VAL A 327 17.82 -17.05 -2.51
N ASN A 328 19.07 -16.72 -2.76
CA ASN A 328 19.62 -15.37 -2.74
C ASN A 328 19.88 -14.88 -4.17
N VAL A 329 19.36 -13.71 -4.52
CA VAL A 329 19.54 -13.08 -5.83
C VAL A 329 20.16 -11.70 -5.64
N TYR A 330 21.43 -11.56 -6.02
CA TYR A 330 22.22 -10.36 -5.82
C TYR A 330 22.68 -9.76 -7.14
N GLY A 331 22.58 -8.43 -7.24
CA GLY A 331 23.22 -7.64 -8.27
C GLY A 331 24.37 -6.81 -7.67
N PRO A 332 25.31 -6.31 -8.49
CA PRO A 332 26.39 -5.47 -8.00
C PRO A 332 25.81 -4.17 -7.42
N SER A 333 26.50 -3.59 -6.44
CA SER A 333 26.02 -2.36 -5.77
C SER A 333 26.00 -1.12 -6.67
N THR A 334 26.64 -1.21 -7.84
CA THR A 334 26.84 -0.13 -8.80
C THR A 334 25.95 -0.25 -10.05
N SER A 335 24.96 -1.12 -10.06
CA SER A 335 23.99 -1.21 -11.16
C SER A 335 22.62 -1.67 -10.69
N ALA A 336 21.62 -1.48 -11.54
CA ALA A 336 20.32 -2.13 -11.36
C ALA A 336 20.46 -3.66 -11.39
N LEU A 337 19.55 -4.33 -10.69
CA LEU A 337 19.39 -5.78 -10.74
C LEU A 337 18.14 -6.07 -11.57
N VAL A 338 18.31 -6.81 -12.65
CA VAL A 338 17.21 -7.25 -13.51
C VAL A 338 17.13 -8.77 -13.41
N PHE A 339 16.03 -9.28 -12.86
CA PHE A 339 15.73 -10.70 -12.70
C PHE A 339 14.47 -11.05 -13.51
N ASN A 340 14.66 -11.50 -14.75
CA ASN A 340 13.58 -11.95 -15.62
C ASN A 340 13.36 -13.45 -15.40
N ASN A 341 12.31 -13.80 -14.67
CA ASN A 341 11.88 -15.15 -14.34
C ASN A 341 10.75 -15.66 -15.26
N SER A 342 10.57 -15.08 -16.45
CA SER A 342 9.50 -15.45 -17.37
C SER A 342 9.55 -16.94 -17.75
N GLY A 343 8.49 -17.67 -17.39
CA GLY A 343 8.37 -19.12 -17.60
C GLY A 343 9.19 -19.97 -16.63
N GLY A 344 9.93 -19.35 -15.70
CA GLY A 344 10.73 -20.01 -14.68
C GLY A 344 10.03 -20.14 -13.34
N VAL A 345 10.62 -20.96 -12.47
CA VAL A 345 10.19 -21.16 -11.08
C VAL A 345 11.39 -20.98 -10.16
N VAL A 346 11.21 -20.16 -9.12
CA VAL A 346 12.14 -20.06 -7.99
C VAL A 346 11.50 -20.69 -6.77
N ASN A 347 12.19 -21.65 -6.15
CA ASN A 347 11.64 -22.47 -5.10
C ASN A 347 12.56 -22.54 -3.86
N ALA A 348 12.02 -22.13 -2.72
CA ALA A 348 12.64 -22.14 -1.38
C ALA A 348 11.57 -22.45 -0.31
N LEU A 349 10.78 -23.52 -0.46
CA LEU A 349 9.63 -23.84 0.43
C LEU A 349 9.98 -23.87 1.93
N ASN A 350 11.23 -24.19 2.28
CA ASN A 350 11.71 -24.24 3.65
C ASN A 350 12.47 -22.99 4.10
N GLY A 351 12.67 -22.02 3.21
CA GLY A 351 13.42 -20.79 3.47
C GLY A 351 12.77 -19.57 2.82
N SER A 352 13.63 -18.62 2.46
CA SER A 352 13.30 -17.32 1.93
C SER A 352 13.79 -17.16 0.50
N ILE A 353 13.14 -16.31 -0.28
CA ILE A 353 13.72 -15.73 -1.50
C ILE A 353 14.15 -14.31 -1.16
N ILE A 354 15.43 -13.98 -1.38
CA ILE A 354 16.03 -12.71 -0.96
C ILE A 354 16.57 -11.98 -2.19
N PHE A 355 16.06 -10.77 -2.46
CA PHE A 355 16.56 -9.88 -3.51
C PHE A 355 17.37 -8.76 -2.88
N ARG A 356 18.66 -8.70 -3.26
CA ARG A 356 19.72 -7.87 -2.65
C ARG A 356 19.96 -8.17 -1.17
N GLU A 357 21.15 -7.85 -0.71
CA GLU A 357 21.54 -8.01 0.69
C GLU A 357 20.74 -7.06 1.61
N ALA A 358 20.47 -7.46 2.85
CA ALA A 358 19.68 -6.67 3.80
C ALA A 358 20.29 -5.30 4.15
N ASN A 359 21.60 -5.16 3.97
CA ASN A 359 22.36 -3.92 4.17
C ASN A 359 22.60 -3.14 2.86
N TYR A 360 21.88 -3.46 1.77
CA TYR A 360 22.02 -2.73 0.52
C TYR A 360 21.51 -1.29 0.68
N THR A 361 22.40 -0.32 0.49
CA THR A 361 22.12 1.12 0.55
C THR A 361 22.37 1.82 -0.79
N GLY A 362 22.45 1.08 -1.89
CA GLY A 362 22.69 1.66 -3.22
C GLY A 362 21.47 2.39 -3.77
N GLU A 363 21.68 3.24 -4.78
CA GLU A 363 20.62 4.03 -5.45
C GLU A 363 19.93 3.27 -6.59
N TYR A 364 20.47 2.11 -6.98
CA TYR A 364 19.97 1.40 -8.15
C TYR A 364 18.76 0.52 -7.83
N SER A 365 17.75 0.62 -8.68
CA SER A 365 16.52 -0.17 -8.63
C SER A 365 16.74 -1.67 -8.83
N THR A 366 15.74 -2.45 -8.44
CA THR A 366 15.64 -3.89 -8.69
C THR A 366 14.34 -4.17 -9.41
N ALA A 367 14.41 -4.92 -10.50
CA ALA A 367 13.26 -5.30 -11.31
C ALA A 367 13.18 -6.82 -11.44
N ILE A 368 12.01 -7.36 -11.12
CA ILE A 368 11.70 -8.80 -11.11
C ILE A 368 10.44 -9.03 -11.93
N THR A 369 10.53 -9.82 -12.99
CA THR A 369 9.41 -10.04 -13.92
C THR A 369 9.16 -11.51 -14.21
N GLY A 370 7.89 -11.93 -14.21
CA GLY A 370 7.41 -13.24 -14.64
C GLY A 370 7.62 -14.41 -13.67
N GLY A 371 7.02 -15.55 -14.03
CA GLY A 371 7.20 -16.83 -13.36
C GLY A 371 6.66 -16.89 -11.93
N ASP A 372 7.06 -17.95 -11.21
CA ASP A 372 6.55 -18.24 -9.86
C ASP A 372 7.67 -18.16 -8.80
N LEU A 373 7.32 -17.63 -7.63
CA LEU A 373 8.20 -17.50 -6.45
C LEU A 373 7.61 -18.23 -5.24
N PHE A 374 8.07 -19.46 -4.99
CA PHE A 374 7.58 -20.30 -3.89
C PHE A 374 8.53 -20.27 -2.69
N SER A 375 8.07 -19.73 -1.56
CA SER A 375 8.88 -19.62 -0.32
C SER A 375 8.01 -19.42 0.92
N ARG A 376 8.63 -19.36 2.11
CA ARG A 376 7.98 -18.88 3.35
C ARG A 376 7.92 -17.35 3.40
N THR A 377 8.99 -16.70 2.99
CA THR A 377 9.10 -15.24 2.95
C THR A 377 9.85 -14.78 1.70
N VAL A 378 9.42 -13.65 1.14
CA VAL A 378 10.14 -12.96 0.07
C VAL A 378 10.63 -11.63 0.62
N ASN A 379 11.95 -11.47 0.72
CA ASN A 379 12.59 -10.28 1.29
C ASN A 379 13.19 -9.43 0.17
N MET A 380 12.83 -8.15 0.14
CA MET A 380 13.22 -7.22 -0.90
C MET A 380 13.94 -6.02 -0.29
N ASN A 381 15.22 -5.83 -0.62
CA ASN A 381 16.06 -4.77 -0.03
C ASN A 381 16.58 -3.84 -1.12
N THR A 382 15.92 -2.71 -1.38
CA THR A 382 16.31 -1.84 -2.52
C THR A 382 17.11 -0.61 -2.14
N GLY A 383 17.47 -0.42 -0.87
CA GLY A 383 18.26 0.74 -0.45
C GLY A 383 17.57 2.04 -0.81
N HIS A 384 18.19 2.88 -1.63
CA HIS A 384 17.59 4.10 -2.17
C HIS A 384 16.96 3.92 -3.57
N GLY A 385 17.00 2.70 -4.13
CA GLY A 385 16.35 2.35 -5.38
C GLY A 385 14.89 1.91 -5.22
N VAL A 386 14.21 1.79 -6.36
CA VAL A 386 12.82 1.30 -6.46
C VAL A 386 12.80 -0.22 -6.63
N MET A 387 11.82 -0.91 -6.04
CA MET A 387 11.51 -2.30 -6.34
C MET A 387 10.34 -2.39 -7.33
N ASP A 388 10.57 -3.03 -8.47
CA ASP A 388 9.51 -3.39 -9.43
C ASP A 388 9.35 -4.92 -9.39
N LEU A 389 8.30 -5.43 -8.75
CA LEU A 389 8.02 -6.87 -8.65
C LEU A 389 6.74 -7.20 -9.40
N ALA A 390 6.84 -8.11 -10.36
CA ALA A 390 5.78 -8.34 -11.32
C ALA A 390 5.75 -9.84 -11.70
N VAL A 391 5.10 -10.69 -10.88
CA VAL A 391 5.20 -12.17 -10.98
C VAL A 391 3.83 -12.82 -11.07
N ASN A 392 3.78 -14.09 -11.50
CA ASN A 392 2.53 -14.82 -11.60
C ASN A 392 2.08 -15.21 -10.18
N ASN A 393 2.82 -16.12 -9.53
CA ASN A 393 2.47 -16.60 -8.19
C ASN A 393 3.56 -16.29 -7.16
N ILE A 394 3.13 -15.97 -5.94
CA ILE A 394 3.99 -15.79 -4.77
C ILE A 394 3.32 -16.40 -3.53
N THR A 395 3.97 -17.34 -2.85
CA THR A 395 3.40 -17.97 -1.65
C THR A 395 3.97 -17.43 -0.34
N GLY A 396 5.14 -16.80 -0.40
CA GLY A 396 5.83 -16.29 0.78
C GLY A 396 5.26 -14.95 1.23
N THR A 397 5.39 -14.65 2.52
CA THR A 397 5.08 -13.32 3.05
C THR A 397 6.11 -12.31 2.54
N VAL A 398 5.63 -11.26 1.87
CA VAL A 398 6.46 -10.21 1.28
C VAL A 398 6.87 -9.21 2.37
N SER A 399 8.17 -9.07 2.61
CA SER A 399 8.74 -8.05 3.48
C SER A 399 9.72 -7.19 2.71
N GLN A 400 9.74 -5.89 3.00
CA GLN A 400 10.48 -4.95 2.17
C GLN A 400 11.07 -3.78 2.96
N SER A 401 12.28 -3.39 2.55
CA SER A 401 12.91 -2.13 2.92
C SER A 401 13.48 -1.42 1.69
N GLY A 402 13.37 -0.10 1.63
CA GLY A 402 13.97 0.69 0.56
C GLY A 402 13.32 2.05 0.32
N TYR A 403 13.50 2.59 -0.89
CA TYR A 403 12.84 3.83 -1.31
C TYR A 403 11.36 3.58 -1.62
N ALA A 404 11.04 2.93 -2.75
CA ALA A 404 9.65 2.66 -3.15
C ALA A 404 9.46 1.21 -3.63
N ALA A 405 8.19 0.81 -3.78
CA ALA A 405 7.80 -0.55 -4.15
C ALA A 405 6.59 -0.57 -5.08
N HIS A 406 6.68 -1.33 -6.16
CA HIS A 406 5.59 -1.53 -7.09
C HIS A 406 5.43 -3.04 -7.31
N VAL A 407 4.48 -3.63 -6.59
CA VAL A 407 4.24 -5.08 -6.57
C VAL A 407 2.94 -5.38 -7.29
N SER A 408 3.00 -6.21 -8.32
CA SER A 408 1.85 -6.71 -9.08
C SER A 408 1.95 -8.23 -9.20
N VAL A 409 0.98 -8.94 -8.63
CA VAL A 409 0.95 -10.41 -8.63
C VAL A 409 -0.40 -10.96 -9.03
N ASP A 410 -0.45 -12.23 -9.45
CA ASP A 410 -1.66 -12.97 -9.81
C ASP A 410 -1.75 -14.26 -8.98
N THR A 411 -1.78 -14.11 -7.66
CA THR A 411 -1.84 -15.23 -6.70
C THR A 411 -3.17 -15.24 -5.95
N ASP A 412 -3.57 -16.38 -5.39
CA ASP A 412 -4.78 -16.49 -4.57
C ASP A 412 -4.73 -15.56 -3.35
N THR A 413 -3.54 -15.41 -2.73
CA THR A 413 -3.35 -14.51 -1.58
C THR A 413 -1.94 -13.94 -1.55
N LEU A 414 -1.82 -12.62 -1.69
CA LEU A 414 -0.59 -11.89 -1.42
C LEU A 414 -0.51 -11.54 0.06
N SER A 415 0.42 -12.14 0.79
CA SER A 415 0.65 -11.80 2.20
C SER A 415 1.72 -10.72 2.33
N LEU A 416 1.36 -9.58 2.93
CA LEU A 416 2.28 -8.49 3.25
C LEU A 416 2.74 -8.61 4.71
N GLY A 417 4.05 -8.68 4.91
CA GLY A 417 4.72 -8.67 6.21
C GLY A 417 5.08 -7.26 6.63
N ASN A 418 6.33 -7.06 7.06
CA ASN A 418 6.83 -5.73 7.42
C ASN A 418 7.32 -5.00 6.18
N ILE A 419 6.73 -3.84 5.91
CA ILE A 419 7.07 -2.94 4.81
C ILE A 419 7.52 -1.61 5.41
N CYS A 420 8.75 -1.19 5.09
CA CYS A 420 9.31 0.09 5.54
C CYS A 420 9.95 0.84 4.37
N LEU A 421 9.23 1.82 3.83
CA LEU A 421 9.57 2.52 2.60
C LEU A 421 9.59 4.04 2.82
N THR A 422 10.51 4.73 2.15
CA THR A 422 10.58 6.20 2.20
C THR A 422 9.85 6.90 1.06
N GLY A 423 9.36 6.14 0.08
CA GLY A 423 8.68 6.61 -1.13
C GLY A 423 7.25 6.09 -1.24
N ASP A 424 6.69 6.12 -2.46
CA ASP A 424 5.29 5.75 -2.79
C ASP A 424 5.09 4.24 -3.12
N PRO A 425 4.69 3.36 -2.19
CA PRO A 425 4.35 1.97 -2.52
C PRO A 425 2.99 1.77 -3.21
N THR A 426 2.95 0.80 -4.12
CA THR A 426 1.73 0.24 -4.71
C THR A 426 1.76 -1.29 -4.67
N TYR A 427 0.73 -1.90 -4.08
CA TYR A 427 0.55 -3.36 -4.00
C TYR A 427 -0.74 -3.77 -4.70
N ILE A 428 -0.65 -4.65 -5.68
CA ILE A 428 -1.77 -5.13 -6.49
C ILE A 428 -1.75 -6.66 -6.51
N ASN A 429 -2.88 -7.27 -6.17
CA ASN A 429 -3.11 -8.69 -6.41
C ASN A 429 -4.32 -8.90 -7.35
N ALA A 430 -4.02 -9.26 -8.59
CA ALA A 430 -5.01 -9.54 -9.64
C ALA A 430 -5.62 -10.96 -9.54
N GLY A 431 -5.03 -11.85 -8.74
CA GLY A 431 -5.47 -13.24 -8.60
C GLY A 431 -6.48 -13.44 -7.48
N GLY A 432 -6.38 -12.66 -6.40
CA GLY A 432 -7.23 -12.86 -5.23
C GLY A 432 -7.06 -11.82 -4.13
N ASP A 433 -6.79 -12.29 -2.91
CA ASP A 433 -6.80 -11.51 -1.69
C ASP A 433 -5.44 -10.83 -1.41
N ILE A 434 -5.44 -9.75 -0.65
CA ILE A 434 -4.24 -9.23 0.03
C ILE A 434 -4.42 -9.41 1.53
N ASN A 435 -3.50 -10.10 2.20
CA ASN A 435 -3.49 -10.27 3.66
C ASN A 435 -2.34 -9.47 4.28
N ILE A 436 -2.66 -8.51 5.13
CA ILE A 436 -1.68 -7.66 5.83
C ILE A 436 -1.42 -8.27 7.22
N THR A 437 -0.19 -8.75 7.41
CA THR A 437 0.26 -9.46 8.61
C THR A 437 1.30 -8.70 9.42
N GLY A 438 1.99 -7.73 8.81
CA GLY A 438 2.95 -6.85 9.48
C GLY A 438 2.67 -5.37 9.21
N ASP A 439 3.50 -4.50 9.79
CA ASP A 439 3.38 -3.05 9.64
C ASP A 439 3.66 -2.62 8.21
N VAL A 440 2.87 -1.68 7.70
CA VAL A 440 3.08 -1.05 6.39
C VAL A 440 3.35 0.43 6.60
N ILE A 441 4.63 0.80 6.56
CA ILE A 441 5.10 2.17 6.79
C ILE A 441 5.68 2.72 5.49
N ALA A 442 5.03 3.76 4.97
CA ALA A 442 5.47 4.56 3.84
C ALA A 442 5.69 6.01 4.29
N GLN A 443 6.67 6.68 3.70
CA GLN A 443 6.86 8.13 3.89
C GLN A 443 6.31 8.95 2.72
N GLU A 444 5.66 8.31 1.75
CA GLU A 444 4.84 8.97 0.73
C GLU A 444 3.49 8.22 0.56
N ALA A 445 2.80 8.37 -0.58
CA ALA A 445 1.48 7.79 -0.82
C ALA A 445 1.50 6.26 -0.88
N LEU A 446 0.46 5.63 -0.33
CA LEU A 446 0.31 4.17 -0.29
C LEU A 446 -0.96 3.73 -1.02
N VAL A 447 -0.82 2.75 -1.92
CA VAL A 447 -1.94 2.13 -2.64
C VAL A 447 -1.93 0.60 -2.45
N ILE A 448 -3.07 0.04 -2.05
CA ILE A 448 -3.30 -1.41 -1.89
C ILE A 448 -4.59 -1.79 -2.61
N ILE A 449 -4.50 -2.70 -3.59
CA ILE A 449 -5.63 -3.08 -4.45
C ILE A 449 -5.70 -4.61 -4.57
N ALA A 450 -6.79 -5.20 -4.11
CA ALA A 450 -7.08 -6.62 -4.26
C ALA A 450 -8.25 -6.85 -5.23
N ARG A 451 -8.16 -7.92 -6.04
CA ARG A 451 -9.30 -8.38 -6.85
C ARG A 451 -10.47 -8.87 -5.98
N ASN A 452 -10.13 -9.54 -4.89
CA ASN A 452 -11.08 -10.05 -3.91
C ASN A 452 -10.92 -9.21 -2.63
N ASN A 453 -10.49 -9.78 -1.51
CA ASN A 453 -10.52 -9.13 -0.21
C ASN A 453 -9.19 -8.46 0.16
N VAL A 454 -9.26 -7.43 1.01
CA VAL A 454 -8.12 -6.96 1.79
C VAL A 454 -8.35 -7.36 3.24
N LEU A 455 -7.51 -8.24 3.76
CA LEU A 455 -7.61 -8.83 5.10
C LEU A 455 -6.53 -8.25 6.00
N VAL A 456 -6.86 -7.93 7.24
CA VAL A 456 -5.88 -7.61 8.29
C VAL A 456 -6.15 -8.54 9.47
N THR A 457 -5.39 -9.62 9.51
CA THR A 457 -5.62 -10.73 10.45
C THR A 457 -4.76 -10.64 11.70
N SER A 458 -3.65 -9.91 11.63
CA SER A 458 -2.73 -9.73 12.76
C SER A 458 -3.14 -8.54 13.63
N SER A 459 -2.95 -8.66 14.94
CA SER A 459 -3.25 -7.59 15.90
C SER A 459 -2.08 -6.61 16.01
N GLY A 460 -2.38 -5.34 16.27
CA GLY A 460 -1.37 -4.29 16.46
C GLY A 460 -0.70 -3.79 15.18
N VAL A 461 -1.20 -4.19 14.00
CA VAL A 461 -0.69 -3.73 12.71
C VAL A 461 -0.91 -2.23 12.53
N SER A 462 0.12 -1.53 12.07
CA SER A 462 0.09 -0.12 11.71
C SER A 462 0.25 0.07 10.19
N ILE A 463 -0.69 0.79 9.58
CA ILE A 463 -0.58 1.30 8.21
C ILE A 463 -0.33 2.81 8.31
N ILE A 464 0.88 3.26 7.94
CA ILE A 464 1.31 4.64 8.10
C ILE A 464 1.78 5.17 6.74
N ALA A 465 1.28 6.35 6.35
CA ALA A 465 1.75 7.10 5.19
C ALA A 465 2.07 8.54 5.63
N GLY A 466 3.32 8.80 6.02
CA GLY A 466 3.69 10.06 6.65
C GLY A 466 5.18 10.16 6.93
N ASP A 467 5.74 11.34 6.68
CA ASP A 467 7.12 11.68 7.01
C ASP A 467 7.16 12.76 8.11
N SER A 468 8.33 13.29 8.40
CA SER A 468 8.51 14.32 9.43
C SER A 468 7.91 15.70 9.07
N THR A 469 7.46 15.89 7.83
CA THR A 469 7.04 17.19 7.27
C THR A 469 5.56 17.23 6.86
N ALA A 470 5.01 16.11 6.41
CA ALA A 470 3.67 15.96 5.90
C ALA A 470 3.16 14.52 6.04
N GLY A 471 1.85 14.38 5.95
CA GLY A 471 1.12 13.15 5.80
C GLY A 471 0.77 12.92 4.34
N PHE A 472 0.64 11.66 3.94
CA PHE A 472 0.43 11.26 2.55
C PHE A 472 -0.80 10.36 2.41
N PRO A 473 -1.43 10.30 1.22
CA PRO A 473 -2.68 9.60 1.08
C PRO A 473 -2.52 8.07 1.16
N VAL A 474 -3.54 7.39 1.69
CA VAL A 474 -3.67 5.94 1.72
C VAL A 474 -4.92 5.54 0.95
N THR A 475 -4.78 4.62 -0.01
CA THR A 475 -5.89 4.04 -0.77
C THR A 475 -5.90 2.53 -0.59
N ILE A 476 -7.01 1.97 -0.11
CA ILE A 476 -7.23 0.53 0.07
C ILE A 476 -8.50 0.13 -0.67
N LEU A 477 -8.37 -0.73 -1.69
CA LEU A 477 -9.49 -1.18 -2.53
C LEU A 477 -9.60 -2.71 -2.51
N ALA A 478 -10.81 -3.21 -2.27
CA ALA A 478 -11.20 -4.60 -2.38
C ALA A 478 -12.28 -4.77 -3.47
N GLY A 479 -12.30 -5.93 -4.12
CA GLY A 479 -13.27 -6.24 -5.17
C GLY A 479 -13.01 -5.51 -6.48
N ALA A 480 -11.78 -5.03 -6.71
CA ALA A 480 -11.46 -4.26 -7.90
C ALA A 480 -11.43 -5.15 -9.15
N ASN A 481 -11.98 -4.66 -10.26
CA ASN A 481 -11.79 -5.30 -11.56
C ASN A 481 -10.45 -4.88 -12.15
N ILE A 482 -9.40 -5.66 -11.85
CA ILE A 482 -8.03 -5.42 -12.29
C ILE A 482 -7.85 -6.10 -13.65
N THR A 483 -7.76 -5.32 -14.72
CA THR A 483 -7.22 -5.84 -15.98
C THR A 483 -5.71 -5.77 -15.88
N ALA A 484 -5.06 -6.90 -15.64
CA ALA A 484 -3.62 -6.99 -15.83
C ALA A 484 -3.30 -6.61 -17.28
N GLY A 485 -2.31 -5.73 -17.48
CA GLY A 485 -1.61 -5.71 -18.76
C GLY A 485 -1.19 -7.14 -19.07
N THR A 486 -1.43 -7.61 -20.30
CA THR A 486 -1.33 -9.02 -20.73
C THR A 486 -0.28 -9.85 -19.98
N ALA A 487 -0.69 -11.03 -19.50
CA ALA A 487 -0.09 -11.94 -18.51
C ALA A 487 1.40 -12.38 -18.66
N ASN A 488 2.13 -11.90 -19.66
CA ASN A 488 3.57 -12.14 -19.80
C ASN A 488 4.43 -10.87 -19.66
N SER A 489 3.79 -9.73 -19.40
CA SER A 489 4.43 -8.47 -19.02
C SER A 489 3.49 -7.73 -18.08
N PRO A 490 3.44 -8.07 -16.78
CA PRO A 490 2.98 -7.11 -15.80
C PRO A 490 3.90 -5.87 -15.93
N THR A 491 3.39 -4.83 -16.60
CA THR A 491 4.10 -3.59 -16.91
C THR A 491 4.29 -2.77 -15.65
N VAL A 492 5.21 -3.20 -14.81
CA VAL A 492 5.85 -2.33 -13.83
C VAL A 492 7.15 -1.83 -14.49
N PRO A 493 7.29 -0.52 -14.75
CA PRO A 493 8.28 -0.02 -15.69
C PRO A 493 9.70 -0.10 -15.13
N THR A 494 10.57 -0.89 -15.77
CA THR A 494 12.02 -0.73 -15.64
C THR A 494 12.44 0.57 -16.33
N GLY A 495 12.44 1.70 -15.61
CA GLY A 495 13.17 2.91 -15.99
C GLY A 495 12.76 3.66 -17.29
N ALA A 496 11.77 3.22 -18.08
CA ALA A 496 11.27 3.99 -19.22
C ALA A 496 9.82 3.59 -19.62
N THR A 497 8.89 4.54 -19.49
CA THR A 497 7.58 4.66 -20.19
C THR A 497 6.62 3.44 -20.25
N THR A 498 5.54 3.59 -19.47
CA THR A 498 4.12 3.23 -19.73
C THR A 498 3.73 1.76 -19.94
N THR A 499 3.10 1.13 -18.96
CA THR A 499 1.62 1.10 -18.87
C THR A 499 1.21 0.80 -17.42
N ALA A 500 0.50 1.74 -16.80
CA ALA A 500 -0.06 1.62 -15.46
C ALA A 500 -0.98 0.39 -15.35
N ALA A 501 -1.02 -0.24 -14.17
CA ALA A 501 -2.15 -1.10 -13.85
C ALA A 501 -3.43 -0.27 -13.92
N THR A 502 -4.36 -0.67 -14.79
CA THR A 502 -5.67 -0.04 -14.93
C THR A 502 -6.68 -0.84 -14.10
N ILE A 503 -7.34 -0.18 -13.14
CA ILE A 503 -8.62 -0.68 -12.65
C ILE A 503 -9.66 -0.27 -13.69
N THR A 504 -10.17 -1.24 -14.44
CA THR A 504 -11.18 -1.00 -15.46
C THR A 504 -12.56 -0.84 -14.84
N GLY A 505 -13.09 0.38 -14.97
CA GLY A 505 -14.51 0.63 -15.18
C GLY A 505 -15.27 1.20 -13.98
N ASN A 506 -15.94 2.33 -14.21
CA ASN A 506 -17.39 2.58 -14.08
C ASN A 506 -18.20 1.95 -12.92
N GLY A 507 -17.57 1.57 -11.81
CA GLY A 507 -18.26 0.96 -10.66
C GLY A 507 -18.70 -0.48 -10.86
N THR A 508 -18.29 -1.16 -11.94
CA THR A 508 -18.48 -2.61 -12.08
C THR A 508 -17.30 -3.32 -11.42
N GLY A 509 -17.49 -3.74 -10.16
CA GLY A 509 -16.50 -4.54 -9.42
C GLY A 509 -16.12 -5.84 -10.11
N SER A 510 -15.17 -6.57 -9.54
CA SER A 510 -14.92 -7.96 -9.93
C SER A 510 -16.23 -8.76 -9.78
N VAL A 511 -16.42 -9.82 -10.58
CA VAL A 511 -17.64 -10.65 -10.47
C VAL A 511 -17.84 -11.19 -9.04
N ALA A 512 -16.74 -11.49 -8.35
CA ALA A 512 -16.76 -11.93 -6.96
C ALA A 512 -17.03 -10.81 -5.95
N GLY A 513 -16.75 -9.55 -6.32
CA GLY A 513 -16.65 -8.44 -5.39
C GLY A 513 -15.48 -8.62 -4.44
N GLY A 514 -15.51 -7.92 -3.32
CA GLY A 514 -14.51 -8.10 -2.28
C GLY A 514 -14.76 -7.22 -1.09
N SER A 515 -14.14 -7.57 0.03
CA SER A 515 -14.36 -6.92 1.32
C SER A 515 -13.06 -6.45 1.95
N VAL A 516 -13.11 -5.36 2.72
CA VAL A 516 -12.01 -4.92 3.58
C VAL A 516 -12.31 -5.36 5.01
N LEU A 517 -11.61 -6.37 5.51
CA LEU A 517 -11.93 -7.02 6.78
C LEU A 517 -10.76 -6.93 7.76
N VAL A 518 -10.98 -6.28 8.90
CA VAL A 518 -10.03 -6.21 10.00
C VAL A 518 -10.53 -7.06 11.16
N THR A 519 -9.88 -8.21 11.38
CA THR A 519 -10.17 -9.10 12.51
C THR A 519 -9.15 -8.93 13.64
N GLY A 520 -7.97 -8.36 13.35
CA GLY A 520 -7.01 -7.96 14.37
C GLY A 520 -7.55 -6.86 15.30
N ILE A 521 -7.05 -6.81 16.53
CA ILE A 521 -7.35 -5.73 17.48
C ILE A 521 -6.27 -4.66 17.45
N ASN A 522 -6.63 -3.42 17.80
CA ASN A 522 -5.71 -2.27 17.92
C ASN A 522 -4.96 -1.93 16.63
N MET A 523 -5.63 -2.02 15.48
CA MET A 523 -5.04 -1.59 14.21
C MET A 523 -5.05 -0.06 14.12
N THR A 524 -3.99 0.52 13.56
CA THR A 524 -3.94 1.97 13.28
C THR A 524 -3.74 2.21 11.79
N ILE A 525 -4.53 3.12 11.21
CA ILE A 525 -4.27 3.71 9.90
C ILE A 525 -3.96 5.19 10.13
N SER A 526 -2.75 5.65 9.85
CA SER A 526 -2.35 7.04 10.08
C SER A 526 -1.74 7.66 8.83
N THR A 527 -2.39 8.70 8.34
CA THR A 527 -1.86 9.59 7.31
C THR A 527 -1.41 10.92 7.91
N ARG A 528 -1.20 11.00 9.22
CA ARG A 528 -0.59 12.19 9.85
C ARG A 528 0.90 12.22 9.61
N SER A 529 1.47 13.42 9.49
CA SER A 529 2.91 13.60 9.63
C SER A 529 3.42 12.98 10.94
N THR A 530 4.57 12.31 10.89
CA THR A 530 5.26 11.78 12.07
C THR A 530 5.96 12.90 12.87
N GLY A 531 6.16 14.07 12.25
CA GLY A 531 6.68 15.25 12.88
C GLY A 531 5.68 15.96 13.79
N LYS A 532 6.13 17.06 14.42
CA LYS A 532 5.28 17.95 15.24
C LYS A 532 4.50 18.98 14.42
N LYS A 533 4.74 19.02 13.10
CA LYS A 533 4.13 19.93 12.12
C LYS A 533 3.89 19.11 10.86
N GLY A 534 2.84 19.44 10.13
CA GLY A 534 2.56 18.83 8.83
C GLY A 534 1.08 18.57 8.63
N SER A 535 0.65 18.72 7.38
CA SER A 535 -0.69 18.34 6.93
C SER A 535 -0.89 16.84 7.07
N GLY A 536 -2.14 16.39 7.21
CA GLY A 536 -2.50 14.99 7.03
C GLY A 536 -2.80 14.67 5.57
N GLY A 537 -2.63 13.40 5.18
CA GLY A 537 -3.03 12.89 3.87
C GLY A 537 -4.44 12.30 3.88
N ASN A 538 -5.05 12.16 2.71
CA ASN A 538 -6.40 11.60 2.60
C ASN A 538 -6.40 10.07 2.79
N VAL A 539 -7.49 9.51 3.31
CA VAL A 539 -7.71 8.06 3.41
C VAL A 539 -8.91 7.70 2.54
N PHE A 540 -8.73 6.76 1.61
CA PHE A 540 -9.81 6.17 0.82
C PHE A 540 -9.85 4.66 1.04
N ILE A 541 -10.96 4.14 1.54
CA ILE A 541 -11.18 2.70 1.71
C ILE A 541 -12.44 2.32 0.94
N GLY A 542 -12.33 1.37 0.01
CA GLY A 542 -13.43 0.98 -0.87
C GLY A 542 -13.56 -0.52 -1.03
N ALA A 543 -14.79 -1.03 -0.97
CA ALA A 543 -15.11 -2.44 -1.25
C ALA A 543 -16.23 -2.53 -2.29
N GLN A 544 -16.02 -3.30 -3.36
CA GLN A 544 -17.03 -3.50 -4.40
C GLN A 544 -17.98 -4.65 -4.09
N LYS A 545 -19.27 -4.43 -4.39
CA LYS A 545 -20.26 -5.49 -4.43
C LYS A 545 -19.97 -6.49 -5.55
N GLY A 546 -20.03 -7.77 -5.23
CA GLY A 546 -20.03 -8.89 -6.16
C GLY A 546 -21.37 -9.60 -6.22
N THR A 547 -21.34 -10.87 -6.61
CA THR A 547 -22.53 -11.74 -6.63
C THR A 547 -22.88 -12.33 -5.26
N ASP A 548 -21.91 -12.43 -4.33
CA ASP A 548 -22.15 -12.88 -2.95
C ASP A 548 -22.79 -11.75 -2.12
N LEU A 549 -23.80 -12.09 -1.31
CA LEU A 549 -24.46 -11.16 -0.40
C LEU A 549 -23.50 -10.52 0.60
N ASN A 550 -22.43 -11.22 1.00
CA ASN A 550 -21.44 -10.76 1.98
C ASN A 550 -20.24 -10.03 1.35
N SER A 551 -20.21 -9.91 0.02
CA SER A 551 -19.17 -9.15 -0.67
C SER A 551 -19.45 -7.64 -0.61
N GLY A 552 -18.41 -6.82 -0.81
CA GLY A 552 -18.53 -5.37 -0.76
C GLY A 552 -18.57 -4.80 0.65
N THR A 553 -18.21 -5.57 1.67
CA THR A 553 -18.27 -5.12 3.07
C THR A 553 -16.96 -4.46 3.50
N VAL A 554 -17.05 -3.48 4.39
CA VAL A 554 -15.91 -2.82 5.04
C VAL A 554 -16.11 -2.92 6.55
N SER A 555 -15.29 -3.71 7.23
CA SER A 555 -15.34 -3.91 8.68
C SER A 555 -14.04 -3.49 9.34
N LEU A 556 -14.10 -2.35 10.02
CA LEU A 556 -12.98 -1.64 10.67
C LEU A 556 -13.24 -1.42 12.17
N SER A 557 -14.02 -2.32 12.79
CA SER A 557 -14.50 -2.18 14.18
C SER A 557 -13.42 -1.88 15.22
N ASN A 558 -12.20 -2.42 15.03
CA ASN A 558 -11.06 -2.26 15.94
C ASN A 558 -9.92 -1.40 15.33
N VAL A 559 -10.27 -0.51 14.40
CA VAL A 559 -9.31 0.35 13.70
C VAL A 559 -9.41 1.78 14.23
N SER A 560 -8.26 2.41 14.44
CA SER A 560 -8.14 3.86 14.62
C SER A 560 -7.58 4.50 13.37
N ILE A 561 -8.37 5.31 12.67
CA ILE A 561 -7.97 6.08 11.49
C ILE A 561 -7.62 7.50 11.92
N SER A 562 -6.46 8.01 11.50
CA SER A 562 -5.97 9.32 11.88
C SER A 562 -5.42 10.08 10.67
N ALA A 563 -6.15 11.12 10.23
CA ALA A 563 -5.81 11.88 9.02
C ALA A 563 -5.71 13.40 9.24
N GLY A 564 -5.78 13.86 10.49
CA GLY A 564 -5.70 15.29 10.80
C GLY A 564 -4.29 15.89 10.73
N GLY A 565 -4.21 17.20 10.48
CA GLY A 565 -2.97 17.96 10.61
C GLY A 565 -2.46 18.00 12.06
N ARG A 566 -1.17 18.31 12.27
CA ARG A 566 -0.58 18.35 13.64
C ARG A 566 -0.76 19.70 14.34
N LYS A 567 -0.97 20.79 13.61
CA LYS A 567 -1.16 22.15 14.14
C LYS A 567 -2.28 22.88 13.41
N SER A 568 -2.76 23.96 14.03
CA SER A 568 -3.85 24.75 13.47
C SER A 568 -3.64 25.24 12.03
N LYS A 569 -2.43 25.55 11.57
CA LYS A 569 -2.22 25.97 10.18
C LYS A 569 -2.12 24.83 9.17
N ASP A 570 -1.99 23.59 9.65
CA ASP A 570 -1.79 22.43 8.79
C ASP A 570 -3.13 21.96 8.22
N ILE A 571 -3.09 21.37 7.02
CA ILE A 571 -4.28 20.85 6.34
C ILE A 571 -4.66 19.50 6.96
N SER A 572 -5.93 19.31 7.29
CA SER A 572 -6.45 17.97 7.62
C SER A 572 -6.80 17.21 6.35
N GLY A 573 -6.42 15.94 6.29
CA GLY A 573 -6.78 15.03 5.21
C GLY A 573 -8.20 14.48 5.39
N ASP A 574 -8.87 14.26 4.27
CA ASP A 574 -10.23 13.71 4.23
C ASP A 574 -10.22 12.20 4.43
N VAL A 575 -11.29 11.63 4.98
CA VAL A 575 -11.49 10.19 5.12
C VAL A 575 -12.76 9.79 4.39
N THR A 576 -12.65 8.95 3.36
CA THR A 576 -13.78 8.41 2.61
C THR A 576 -13.80 6.89 2.71
N ILE A 577 -14.93 6.33 3.12
CA ILE A 577 -15.14 4.88 3.23
C ILE A 577 -16.41 4.49 2.47
N ALA A 578 -16.24 3.59 1.50
CA ALA A 578 -17.27 3.15 0.57
C ALA A 578 -17.43 1.62 0.65
N ALA A 579 -18.56 1.13 1.14
CA ALA A 579 -18.90 -0.29 1.13
C ALA A 579 -20.00 -0.56 0.09
N GLY A 580 -19.81 -1.47 -0.86
CA GLY A 580 -20.85 -1.84 -1.84
C GLY A 580 -21.83 -2.92 -1.36
N GLY A 581 -21.59 -3.54 -0.21
CA GLY A 581 -22.35 -4.68 0.29
C GLY A 581 -23.78 -4.34 0.68
N SER A 582 -24.67 -5.33 0.61
CA SER A 582 -26.08 -5.20 1.00
C SER A 582 -26.48 -6.21 2.08
N ALA A 583 -25.53 -6.61 2.91
CA ALA A 583 -25.73 -7.46 4.08
C ALA A 583 -25.56 -6.63 5.36
N ASP A 584 -26.26 -7.02 6.43
CA ASP A 584 -26.26 -6.31 7.71
C ASP A 584 -24.82 -6.03 8.16
N GLY A 585 -24.56 -4.78 8.57
CA GLY A 585 -23.20 -4.35 8.91
C GLY A 585 -22.26 -4.30 7.71
N SER A 586 -22.76 -3.92 6.53
CA SER A 586 -21.94 -3.77 5.32
C SER A 586 -20.81 -2.76 5.51
N LEU A 587 -21.03 -1.72 6.33
CA LEU A 587 -20.01 -0.77 6.74
C LEU A 587 -19.95 -0.67 8.27
N ILE A 588 -18.85 -1.13 8.86
CA ILE A 588 -18.57 -0.99 10.29
C ILE A 588 -17.27 -0.20 10.44
N VAL A 589 -17.30 0.90 11.18
CA VAL A 589 -16.12 1.73 11.42
C VAL A 589 -15.77 1.83 12.90
N GLY A 590 -14.48 1.84 13.20
CA GLY A 590 -13.93 2.10 14.52
C GLY A 590 -13.84 3.60 14.80
N SER A 591 -12.69 4.06 15.29
CA SER A 591 -12.44 5.49 15.54
C SER A 591 -11.84 6.16 14.31
N ILE A 592 -12.27 7.37 14.00
CA ILE A 592 -11.77 8.21 12.91
C ILE A 592 -11.51 9.61 13.44
N ASP A 593 -10.31 10.15 13.23
CA ASP A 593 -9.92 11.48 13.71
C ASP A 593 -9.17 12.28 12.64
N THR A 594 -9.87 13.24 12.02
CA THR A 594 -9.32 14.22 11.09
C THR A 594 -8.97 15.55 11.77
N THR A 595 -9.01 15.63 13.11
CA THR A 595 -8.75 16.87 13.87
C THR A 595 -7.26 17.18 14.05
N GLY A 596 -6.97 18.45 14.36
CA GLY A 596 -5.63 18.96 14.69
C GLY A 596 -5.11 20.00 13.70
N GLY A 597 -5.48 19.88 12.42
CA GLY A 597 -5.41 20.93 11.41
C GLY A 597 -6.61 21.87 11.49
N THR A 598 -6.44 23.18 11.27
CA THR A 598 -7.58 24.10 11.07
C THR A 598 -7.65 24.68 9.66
N ALA A 599 -6.73 24.28 8.77
CA ALA A 599 -6.81 24.54 7.33
C ALA A 599 -7.35 23.30 6.59
N GLY A 600 -7.97 23.49 5.43
CA GLY A 600 -8.53 22.41 4.60
C GLY A 600 -9.89 21.87 5.08
N SER A 601 -10.36 20.79 4.44
CA SER A 601 -11.63 20.13 4.74
C SER A 601 -11.47 19.18 5.93
N GLY A 602 -10.68 18.11 5.85
CA GLY A 602 -10.75 17.06 6.87
C GLY A 602 -12.13 16.38 6.90
N LEU A 603 -12.84 16.39 5.77
CA LEU A 603 -14.17 15.81 5.57
C LEU A 603 -14.14 14.31 5.91
N ILE A 604 -15.19 13.82 6.56
CA ILE A 604 -15.40 12.38 6.75
C ILE A 604 -16.65 11.97 5.98
N THR A 605 -16.52 11.05 5.02
CA THR A 605 -17.63 10.46 4.26
C THR A 605 -17.69 8.96 4.49
N LEU A 606 -18.77 8.48 5.10
CA LEU A 606 -19.09 7.07 5.29
C LEU A 606 -20.30 6.75 4.42
N LYS A 607 -20.16 5.85 3.45
CA LYS A 607 -21.26 5.57 2.53
C LYS A 607 -21.35 4.10 2.17
N ASN A 608 -22.55 3.54 2.29
CA ASN A 608 -22.86 2.23 1.72
C ASN A 608 -23.10 2.36 0.20
N SER A 609 -22.02 2.61 -0.52
CA SER A 609 -21.96 2.54 -1.98
C SER A 609 -20.71 1.82 -2.43
N SER A 610 -20.78 1.14 -3.58
CA SER A 610 -19.58 0.82 -4.35
C SER A 610 -18.79 2.10 -4.66
N PHE A 611 -17.46 2.03 -4.71
CA PHE A 611 -16.67 3.14 -5.23
C PHE A 611 -16.75 3.23 -6.76
N ALA A 612 -16.48 4.39 -7.33
CA ALA A 612 -16.42 4.61 -8.76
C ALA A 612 -15.34 5.64 -9.11
N SER A 613 -14.98 5.73 -10.38
CA SER A 613 -14.29 6.91 -10.90
C SER A 613 -15.29 8.03 -11.14
N SER A 614 -14.90 9.28 -10.90
CA SER A 614 -15.86 10.39 -11.00
C SER A 614 -16.37 10.70 -12.41
N ASN A 615 -15.75 10.13 -13.46
CA ASN A 615 -16.24 10.19 -14.85
C ASN A 615 -16.59 8.82 -15.44
N GLY A 616 -16.53 7.73 -14.66
CA GLY A 616 -16.78 6.38 -15.14
C GLY A 616 -15.63 5.72 -15.92
N ASN A 617 -14.53 6.43 -16.19
CA ASN A 617 -13.38 5.86 -16.90
C ASN A 617 -12.52 4.96 -15.99
N PRO A 618 -11.74 4.02 -16.55
CA PRO A 618 -10.72 3.29 -15.80
C PRO A 618 -9.77 4.23 -15.06
N ILE A 619 -9.43 3.87 -13.83
CA ILE A 619 -8.43 4.60 -13.05
C ILE A 619 -7.08 3.93 -13.27
N SER A 620 -6.07 4.73 -13.56
CA SER A 620 -4.69 4.27 -13.74
C SER A 620 -3.80 4.90 -12.68
N TRP A 621 -2.95 4.12 -12.03
CA TRP A 621 -1.92 4.60 -11.12
C TRP A 621 -0.57 4.57 -11.81
N ASN A 622 0.21 5.65 -11.73
CA ASN A 622 1.62 5.55 -12.08
C ASN A 622 2.40 4.79 -11.00
N ALA A 623 3.69 4.60 -11.27
CA ALA A 623 4.63 4.08 -10.30
C ALA A 623 4.58 4.88 -8.98
N ALA A 624 4.48 6.21 -9.01
CA ALA A 624 4.37 7.04 -7.81
C ALA A 624 3.03 6.94 -7.04
N GLY A 625 2.22 5.90 -7.25
CA GLY A 625 0.91 5.72 -6.60
C GLY A 625 -0.09 6.84 -6.90
N ALA A 626 0.21 7.74 -7.84
CA ALA A 626 -0.64 8.85 -8.20
C ALA A 626 -1.58 8.44 -9.34
N VAL A 627 -2.83 8.88 -9.24
CA VAL A 627 -3.80 8.70 -10.32
C VAL A 627 -3.37 9.51 -11.54
N THR A 628 -3.06 8.84 -12.64
CA THR A 628 -2.59 9.47 -13.90
C THR A 628 -3.68 9.68 -14.94
N SER A 629 -4.75 8.90 -14.87
CA SER A 629 -5.93 9.03 -15.71
C SER A 629 -7.14 8.42 -15.00
N GLY A 630 -8.35 8.83 -15.39
CA GLY A 630 -9.60 8.29 -14.82
C GLY A 630 -10.29 9.14 -13.74
N ASN A 631 -9.87 10.40 -13.52
CA ASN A 631 -10.34 11.28 -12.44
C ASN A 631 -10.15 10.68 -11.02
N SER A 632 -10.59 11.40 -9.98
CA SER A 632 -10.57 10.94 -8.58
C SER A 632 -11.49 9.74 -8.36
N LEU A 633 -11.10 8.87 -7.42
CA LEU A 633 -11.99 7.94 -6.77
C LEU A 633 -13.08 8.72 -6.03
N VAL A 634 -14.32 8.26 -6.14
CA VAL A 634 -15.49 8.80 -5.45
C VAL A 634 -16.37 7.66 -4.95
N THR A 635 -17.25 7.97 -4.01
CA THR A 635 -18.36 7.07 -3.67
C THR A 635 -19.37 7.03 -4.81
N GLY A 636 -19.83 5.84 -5.20
CA GLY A 636 -20.87 5.67 -6.21
C GLY A 636 -22.27 6.00 -5.71
N THR A 637 -23.27 5.45 -6.38
CA THR A 637 -24.68 5.54 -5.96
C THR A 637 -24.91 4.66 -4.73
N LEU A 638 -25.78 5.12 -3.82
CA LEU A 638 -26.18 4.39 -2.62
C LEU A 638 -26.82 3.04 -3.00
N VAL A 639 -26.38 1.96 -2.36
CA VAL A 639 -26.82 0.58 -2.69
C VAL A 639 -28.19 0.32 -2.10
N THR A 640 -29.25 0.42 -2.90
CA THR A 640 -30.62 0.16 -2.44
C THR A 640 -30.81 -1.33 -2.08
N GLY A 641 -31.21 -1.61 -0.83
CA GLY A 641 -31.42 -2.97 -0.31
C GLY A 641 -31.70 -2.97 1.20
N THR A 642 -32.49 -3.94 1.69
CA THR A 642 -33.08 -3.97 3.04
C THR A 642 -32.15 -4.47 4.16
N ALA A 643 -30.83 -4.28 4.01
CA ALA A 643 -29.82 -4.84 4.93
C ALA A 643 -28.49 -4.08 4.81
N SER A 644 -28.54 -2.80 4.50
CA SER A 644 -27.39 -2.04 4.00
C SER A 644 -26.84 -1.08 5.07
N ASP A 645 -26.50 -1.60 6.25
CA ASP A 645 -26.27 -0.77 7.44
C ASP A 645 -24.88 -0.13 7.55
N VAL A 646 -24.84 1.06 8.17
CA VAL A 646 -23.60 1.72 8.61
C VAL A 646 -23.53 1.72 10.13
N THR A 647 -22.52 1.06 10.70
CA THR A 647 -22.28 0.99 12.15
C THR A 647 -21.03 1.77 12.56
N VAL A 648 -21.16 2.65 13.56
CA VAL A 648 -20.06 3.41 14.17
C VAL A 648 -19.77 2.88 15.58
N ASN A 649 -18.66 2.16 15.72
CA ASN A 649 -18.22 1.53 16.97
C ASN A 649 -17.26 2.40 17.81
N GLY A 650 -16.65 3.43 17.21
CA GLY A 650 -15.70 4.31 17.88
C GLY A 650 -16.10 5.79 17.86
N THR A 651 -15.11 6.65 18.11
CA THR A 651 -15.29 8.11 17.98
C THR A 651 -14.92 8.55 16.57
N VAL A 652 -15.85 9.20 15.88
CA VAL A 652 -15.66 9.85 14.57
C VAL A 652 -15.60 11.36 14.82
N SER A 653 -14.45 11.98 14.61
CA SER A 653 -14.20 13.39 14.90
C SER A 653 -13.60 14.13 13.71
N SER A 654 -14.20 15.28 13.36
CA SER A 654 -13.79 16.09 12.22
C SER A 654 -13.79 17.59 12.51
N ASN A 655 -12.86 18.33 11.90
CA ASN A 655 -12.88 19.79 11.88
C ASN A 655 -13.69 20.39 10.71
N ALA A 656 -14.29 19.57 9.85
CA ALA A 656 -15.31 19.97 8.89
C ALA A 656 -16.44 18.94 8.87
N ASP A 657 -17.10 18.78 7.73
CA ASP A 657 -18.33 18.01 7.65
C ASP A 657 -18.07 16.52 7.92
N ILE A 658 -19.08 15.85 8.45
CA ILE A 658 -19.17 14.40 8.56
C ILE A 658 -20.45 14.00 7.85
N SER A 659 -20.36 13.14 6.84
CA SER A 659 -21.51 12.63 6.10
C SER A 659 -21.58 11.12 6.22
N ILE A 660 -22.73 10.58 6.64
CA ILE A 660 -22.99 9.16 6.85
C ILE A 660 -24.23 8.77 6.04
N TYR A 661 -24.05 7.98 4.99
CA TYR A 661 -25.11 7.56 4.08
C TYR A 661 -25.30 6.04 4.14
N SER A 662 -26.48 5.61 4.59
CA SER A 662 -26.89 4.20 4.65
C SER A 662 -28.12 3.97 3.79
N ALA A 663 -28.21 2.80 3.16
CA ALA A 663 -29.43 2.44 2.44
C ALA A 663 -30.49 1.79 3.33
N ASP A 664 -30.14 1.49 4.58
CA ASP A 664 -31.02 0.88 5.57
C ASP A 664 -30.80 1.58 6.93
N ASP A 665 -30.13 0.94 7.90
CA ASP A 665 -29.92 1.54 9.21
C ASP A 665 -28.59 2.29 9.34
N VAL A 666 -28.56 3.34 10.17
CA VAL A 666 -27.32 3.88 10.77
C VAL A 666 -27.31 3.58 12.25
N LEU A 667 -26.31 2.82 12.71
CA LEU A 667 -26.17 2.34 14.07
C LEU A 667 -24.97 2.99 14.77
N LEU A 668 -25.20 3.69 15.89
CA LEU A 668 -24.13 4.11 16.79
C LEU A 668 -24.10 3.19 18.00
N SER A 669 -22.92 2.61 18.27
CA SER A 669 -22.67 1.79 19.45
C SER A 669 -22.74 2.61 20.76
N ASN A 670 -22.71 1.90 21.90
CA ASN A 670 -22.64 2.47 23.27
C ASN A 670 -21.49 3.45 23.50
N THR A 671 -20.44 3.38 22.70
CA THR A 671 -19.27 4.27 22.78
C THR A 671 -19.15 5.20 21.57
N GLY A 672 -20.12 5.15 20.66
CA GLY A 672 -20.13 5.92 19.42
C GLY A 672 -20.29 7.42 19.69
N LEU A 673 -19.29 8.21 19.31
CA LEU A 673 -19.38 9.67 19.30
C LEU A 673 -19.10 10.16 17.89
N VAL A 674 -20.05 10.83 17.25
CA VAL A 674 -19.86 11.50 15.97
C VAL A 674 -19.83 12.99 16.23
N ARG A 675 -18.66 13.62 16.09
CA ARG A 675 -18.43 15.02 16.44
C ARG A 675 -17.77 15.80 15.32
N SER A 676 -18.47 16.81 14.79
CA SER A 676 -17.82 17.87 14.04
C SER A 676 -17.54 19.08 14.94
N PHE A 677 -16.37 19.69 14.80
CA PHE A 677 -16.01 20.91 15.52
C PHE A 677 -16.44 22.17 14.74
N LYS A 678 -16.36 22.18 13.41
CA LYS A 678 -16.71 23.38 12.61
C LYS A 678 -17.68 23.14 11.46
N GLY A 679 -17.86 21.89 11.06
CA GLY A 679 -18.73 21.52 9.95
C GLY A 679 -20.05 20.91 10.42
N ASP A 680 -20.83 20.50 9.44
CA ASP A 680 -22.08 19.80 9.62
C ASP A 680 -21.85 18.30 9.93
N VAL A 681 -22.80 17.68 10.61
CA VAL A 681 -22.90 16.22 10.73
C VAL A 681 -24.18 15.82 9.99
N ASP A 682 -24.05 15.28 8.79
CA ASP A 682 -25.14 14.80 7.96
C ASP A 682 -25.25 13.28 8.03
N VAL A 683 -26.41 12.76 8.40
CA VAL A 683 -26.69 11.33 8.50
C VAL A 683 -27.97 11.06 7.75
N ASP A 684 -27.91 10.23 6.73
CA ASP A 684 -29.07 9.85 5.91
C ASP A 684 -29.14 8.32 5.83
N GLY A 685 -30.15 7.74 6.46
CA GLY A 685 -30.41 6.30 6.47
C GLY A 685 -31.85 6.02 6.10
N PHE A 686 -32.11 5.33 4.99
CA PHE A 686 -33.50 5.21 4.49
C PHE A 686 -34.47 4.55 5.49
N ALA A 687 -34.02 3.60 6.30
CA ALA A 687 -34.89 2.90 7.22
C ALA A 687 -34.84 3.50 8.62
N ARG A 688 -33.73 3.38 9.35
CA ARG A 688 -33.69 3.77 10.78
C ARG A 688 -32.36 4.36 11.19
N ILE A 689 -32.37 5.30 12.14
CA ILE A 689 -31.16 5.76 12.84
C ILE A 689 -31.29 5.36 14.30
N PHE A 690 -30.37 4.51 14.76
CA PHE A 690 -30.31 4.02 16.14
C PHE A 690 -29.03 4.47 16.84
N THR A 691 -29.17 4.91 18.08
CA THR A 691 -28.03 5.16 18.96
C THR A 691 -28.22 4.36 20.23
N PHE A 692 -27.38 3.37 20.49
CA PHE A 692 -27.28 2.80 21.83
C PHE A 692 -26.40 3.76 22.63
N ASN A 693 -26.91 4.74 23.38
CA ASN A 693 -26.11 5.73 24.16
C ASN A 693 -25.08 6.59 23.38
N GLY A 694 -24.97 6.45 22.06
CA GLY A 694 -24.10 7.25 21.23
C GLY A 694 -24.54 8.72 21.17
N LYS A 695 -23.61 9.58 20.74
CA LYS A 695 -23.83 11.03 20.67
C LYS A 695 -23.48 11.59 19.30
N PHE A 696 -24.34 12.45 18.78
CA PHE A 696 -24.01 13.33 17.67
C PHE A 696 -23.70 14.74 18.19
N GLN A 697 -22.68 15.40 17.65
CA GLN A 697 -22.26 16.73 18.08
C GLN A 697 -21.72 17.55 16.91
N ALA A 698 -22.17 18.80 16.80
CA ALA A 698 -21.58 19.79 15.91
C ALA A 698 -21.34 21.07 16.72
N ASP A 699 -20.08 21.43 16.97
CA ASP A 699 -19.76 22.55 17.88
C ASP A 699 -20.06 23.91 17.25
N GLU A 700 -19.78 24.11 15.95
CA GLU A 700 -20.13 25.33 15.21
C GLU A 700 -21.13 25.09 14.06
N GLY A 701 -21.29 23.84 13.61
CA GLY A 701 -22.20 23.48 12.50
C GLY A 701 -23.53 22.88 12.92
N THR A 702 -24.20 22.22 11.97
CA THR A 702 -25.53 21.61 12.13
C THR A 702 -25.49 20.08 12.14
N VAL A 703 -26.32 19.44 12.96
CA VAL A 703 -26.50 17.97 12.93
C VAL A 703 -27.78 17.61 12.18
N ARG A 704 -27.67 17.14 10.93
CA ARG A 704 -28.75 16.63 10.06
C ARG A 704 -28.90 15.11 10.18
N LEU A 705 -30.11 14.63 10.42
CA LEU A 705 -30.48 13.20 10.53
C LEU A 705 -31.74 12.96 9.69
N SER A 706 -31.63 12.24 8.59
CA SER A 706 -32.72 11.89 7.68
C SER A 706 -32.92 10.38 7.75
N ALA A 707 -34.12 9.91 8.13
CA ALA A 707 -34.42 8.48 8.10
C ALA A 707 -35.91 8.14 8.11
N GLY A 708 -36.24 6.88 7.84
CA GLY A 708 -37.58 6.35 8.07
C GLY A 708 -38.00 6.50 9.54
N ASP A 709 -37.19 6.01 10.48
CA ASP A 709 -37.33 6.19 11.93
C ASP A 709 -36.06 6.81 12.52
N VAL A 710 -36.19 7.67 13.54
CA VAL A 710 -35.05 8.20 14.30
C VAL A 710 -35.23 7.91 15.79
N GLY A 711 -34.44 6.96 16.30
CA GLY A 711 -34.44 6.49 17.69
C GLY A 711 -35.21 5.19 17.90
N ASN A 712 -35.19 4.68 19.15
CA ASN A 712 -36.11 3.62 19.57
C ASN A 712 -36.68 3.93 20.96
N ASN A 713 -37.76 3.25 21.33
CA ASN A 713 -38.51 3.48 22.57
C ASN A 713 -37.71 3.26 23.87
N SER A 714 -36.51 2.67 23.80
CA SER A 714 -35.65 2.32 24.95
C SER A 714 -34.30 3.04 24.98
N ASN A 715 -33.89 3.68 23.88
CA ASN A 715 -32.53 4.19 23.69
C ASN A 715 -32.51 5.71 23.57
N LYS A 716 -31.62 6.34 24.33
CA LYS A 716 -31.40 7.78 24.30
C LYS A 716 -30.58 8.19 23.08
N ILE A 717 -31.17 8.97 22.17
CA ILE A 717 -30.39 9.83 21.28
C ILE A 717 -30.01 11.08 22.10
N ASN A 718 -28.71 11.25 22.33
CA ASN A 718 -28.16 12.45 22.94
C ASN A 718 -27.53 13.29 21.82
N VAL A 719 -28.07 14.48 21.56
CA VAL A 719 -27.49 15.41 20.59
C VAL A 719 -27.15 16.74 21.28
N ILE A 720 -25.89 17.13 21.21
CA ILE A 720 -25.39 18.40 21.77
C ILE A 720 -24.73 19.16 20.63
N SER A 721 -25.25 20.31 20.24
CA SER A 721 -24.66 21.14 19.18
C SER A 721 -24.90 22.63 19.43
N ALA A 722 -24.20 23.55 18.75
CA ALA A 722 -24.55 24.98 18.83
C ALA A 722 -25.88 25.32 18.13
N GLY A 723 -26.26 24.48 17.17
CA GLY A 723 -27.59 24.38 16.55
C GLY A 723 -27.94 22.90 16.32
N LEU A 724 -29.04 22.39 16.89
CA LEU A 724 -29.52 21.04 16.56
C LEU A 724 -30.48 21.12 15.39
N ALA A 725 -29.93 21.04 14.19
CA ALA A 725 -30.68 21.18 12.97
C ALA A 725 -30.73 19.85 12.22
N VAL A 726 -31.55 18.93 12.71
CA VAL A 726 -31.91 17.77 11.90
C VAL A 726 -32.61 18.32 10.65
N THR A 727 -32.28 17.99 9.39
CA THR A 727 -32.83 18.65 8.17
C THR A 727 -33.03 17.68 6.99
N ALA A 728 -34.17 17.75 6.29
CA ALA A 728 -34.38 17.33 4.89
C ALA A 728 -34.73 18.56 4.03
N ASP A 729 -34.16 18.62 2.82
CA ASP A 729 -34.09 19.72 1.82
C ASP A 729 -35.35 20.63 1.71
N VAL A 730 -35.35 21.97 1.57
CA VAL A 730 -34.32 22.98 1.25
C VAL A 730 -34.64 24.22 2.12
N GLY A 731 -33.68 24.71 2.91
CA GLY A 731 -33.78 25.99 3.66
C GLY A 731 -34.56 25.93 4.98
N ALA A 732 -33.84 26.17 6.08
CA ALA A 732 -34.21 25.94 7.48
C ALA A 732 -34.24 24.45 7.90
N ALA A 733 -33.99 24.19 9.19
CA ALA A 733 -33.78 22.85 9.73
C ALA A 733 -35.10 22.03 9.85
N TYR A 734 -35.08 20.71 9.64
CA TYR A 734 -36.19 19.71 9.76
C TYR A 734 -35.76 18.21 10.05
N ILE A 735 -36.01 17.58 11.22
CA ILE A 735 -36.12 16.08 11.22
C ILE A 735 -37.16 15.75 10.14
N ASN A 736 -36.99 14.78 9.25
CA ASN A 736 -38.11 14.30 8.41
C ASN A 736 -38.13 12.78 8.50
N SER A 737 -38.95 12.30 9.42
CA SER A 737 -39.14 10.88 9.68
C SER A 737 -40.44 10.41 9.06
N THR A 738 -40.43 9.29 8.32
CA THR A 738 -41.69 8.68 7.83
C THR A 738 -42.38 7.82 8.90
N GLY A 739 -41.67 7.56 9.99
CA GLY A 739 -42.10 6.87 11.20
C GLY A 739 -41.81 7.66 12.48
N PRO A 740 -42.03 7.08 13.68
CA PRO A 740 -41.96 7.81 14.94
C PRO A 740 -40.56 8.37 15.25
N VAL A 741 -40.50 9.56 15.85
CA VAL A 741 -39.27 10.19 16.32
C VAL A 741 -39.27 10.22 17.85
N THR A 742 -38.26 9.64 18.51
CA THR A 742 -38.10 9.76 19.96
C THR A 742 -36.84 10.55 20.31
N VAL A 743 -36.99 11.74 20.90
CA VAL A 743 -35.87 12.56 21.38
C VAL A 743 -35.82 12.52 22.90
N ASN A 744 -34.71 12.05 23.45
CA ASN A 744 -34.54 11.92 24.90
C ASN A 744 -33.87 13.15 25.50
N GLU A 745 -32.79 13.68 24.92
CA GLU A 745 -32.15 14.93 25.37
C GLU A 745 -31.57 15.66 24.15
N ALA A 746 -31.91 16.94 24.00
CA ALA A 746 -31.37 17.80 22.95
C ALA A 746 -31.02 19.16 23.52
N SER A 747 -29.82 19.66 23.25
CA SER A 747 -29.42 21.03 23.63
C SER A 747 -28.74 21.76 22.48
N SER A 748 -29.21 22.98 22.23
CA SER A 748 -28.72 23.95 21.26
C SER A 748 -28.59 25.31 21.97
N ALA A 749 -27.37 25.76 22.23
CA ALA A 749 -27.17 26.96 23.03
C ALA A 749 -27.71 28.24 22.36
N VAL A 750 -27.80 28.28 21.03
CA VAL A 750 -28.19 29.50 20.27
C VAL A 750 -29.05 29.21 19.03
N GLY A 751 -29.00 28.00 18.44
CA GLY A 751 -29.70 27.67 17.18
C GLY A 751 -31.12 27.09 17.35
N THR A 752 -31.82 26.95 16.22
CA THR A 752 -33.15 26.32 16.13
C THR A 752 -33.06 24.79 16.20
N LEU A 753 -33.86 24.18 17.07
CA LEU A 753 -34.23 22.77 17.06
C LEU A 753 -35.50 22.60 16.24
N SER A 754 -35.45 21.86 15.14
CA SER A 754 -36.61 21.61 14.30
C SER A 754 -36.79 20.13 14.02
N ILE A 755 -37.98 19.62 14.33
CA ILE A 755 -38.38 18.22 14.19
C ILE A 755 -39.64 18.16 13.36
N THR A 756 -39.56 17.59 12.16
CA THR A 756 -40.73 17.24 11.35
C THR A 756 -40.88 15.72 11.28
N SER A 757 -42.11 15.23 11.32
CA SER A 757 -42.36 13.80 11.10
C SER A 757 -43.70 13.60 10.40
N ALA A 758 -43.79 12.59 9.57
CA ALA A 758 -45.08 12.10 9.08
C ALA A 758 -45.85 11.37 10.17
N LYS A 759 -45.20 11.00 11.29
CA LYS A 759 -45.78 10.23 12.41
C LYS A 759 -45.48 10.92 13.74
N ASP A 760 -45.59 10.17 14.83
CA ASP A 760 -45.50 10.69 16.17
C ASP A 760 -44.11 11.30 16.44
N ILE A 761 -44.08 12.43 17.12
CA ILE A 761 -42.89 13.04 17.71
C ILE A 761 -43.04 12.88 19.22
N ILE A 762 -42.13 12.16 19.87
CA ILE A 762 -42.13 11.91 21.30
C ILE A 762 -40.84 12.47 21.92
N ALA A 763 -40.93 13.60 22.63
CA ALA A 763 -39.81 14.20 23.36
C ALA A 763 -39.86 13.77 24.83
N ASN A 764 -39.10 12.73 25.20
CA ASN A 764 -39.13 12.09 26.52
C ASN A 764 -38.29 12.77 27.60
N GLY A 765 -37.35 13.63 27.23
CA GLY A 765 -36.59 14.44 28.17
C GLY A 765 -36.35 15.86 27.66
N PRO A 766 -35.49 16.65 28.33
CA PRO A 766 -35.45 18.08 28.11
C PRO A 766 -34.94 18.46 26.71
N LEU A 767 -35.64 19.42 26.07
CA LEU A 767 -35.26 20.06 24.81
C LEU A 767 -34.89 21.51 25.08
N ASN A 768 -33.62 21.89 24.97
CA ASN A 768 -33.16 23.26 25.20
C ASN A 768 -32.62 23.85 23.89
N ALA A 769 -33.20 24.93 23.35
CA ALA A 769 -32.74 25.52 22.09
C ALA A 769 -32.85 27.07 22.07
N GLY A 770 -32.33 27.71 21.01
CA GLY A 770 -32.67 29.09 20.69
C GLY A 770 -34.13 29.22 20.22
N SER A 771 -34.59 28.28 19.39
CA SER A 771 -35.99 28.11 18.97
C SER A 771 -36.31 26.61 18.92
N VAL A 772 -37.54 26.21 19.24
CA VAL A 772 -37.99 24.81 19.13
C VAL A 772 -39.19 24.73 18.21
N VAL A 773 -39.12 23.92 17.16
CA VAL A 773 -40.21 23.65 16.22
C VAL A 773 -40.44 22.14 16.16
N LEU A 774 -41.59 21.65 16.62
CA LEU A 774 -42.01 20.26 16.45
C LEU A 774 -43.24 20.26 15.53
N SER A 775 -43.20 19.56 14.41
CA SER A 775 -44.29 19.52 13.42
C SER A 775 -44.57 18.10 12.96
N SER A 776 -45.73 17.55 13.30
CA SER A 776 -46.17 16.26 12.74
C SER A 776 -47.25 16.46 11.67
N THR A 777 -47.15 15.78 10.53
CA THR A 777 -48.24 15.79 9.53
C THR A 777 -49.33 14.78 9.92
N ASP A 778 -48.97 13.51 10.15
CA ASP A 778 -49.97 12.43 10.36
C ASP A 778 -49.80 11.70 11.69
N GLY A 779 -49.10 12.28 12.67
CA GLY A 779 -48.95 11.72 14.03
C GLY A 779 -49.09 12.76 15.16
N ASP A 780 -48.94 12.28 16.39
CA ASP A 780 -49.00 13.10 17.60
C ASP A 780 -47.70 13.89 17.81
N VAL A 781 -47.76 15.01 18.51
CA VAL A 781 -46.59 15.68 19.09
C VAL A 781 -46.69 15.61 20.60
N ILE A 782 -45.88 14.75 21.21
CA ILE A 782 -45.88 14.44 22.64
C ILE A 782 -44.59 14.98 23.29
N ALA A 783 -44.68 16.08 24.03
CA ALA A 783 -43.61 16.67 24.81
C ALA A 783 -43.68 16.22 26.28
N ASN A 784 -43.06 15.09 26.61
CA ASN A 784 -43.00 14.55 27.97
C ASN A 784 -41.97 15.26 28.86
N GLY A 785 -40.84 15.71 28.30
CA GLY A 785 -39.82 16.50 28.98
C GLY A 785 -40.02 18.02 28.90
N ASP A 786 -39.22 18.77 29.65
CA ASP A 786 -39.23 20.23 29.59
C ASP A 786 -38.66 20.76 28.26
N ILE A 787 -39.33 21.70 27.61
CA ILE A 787 -38.87 22.39 26.41
C ILE A 787 -38.52 23.83 26.76
N THR A 788 -37.26 24.21 26.65
CA THR A 788 -36.78 25.58 26.85
C THR A 788 -36.32 26.17 25.52
N SER A 789 -36.82 27.36 25.17
CA SER A 789 -36.41 28.18 24.05
C SER A 789 -35.91 29.52 24.57
N THR A 790 -34.72 29.96 24.18
CA THR A 790 -34.11 31.19 24.75
C THR A 790 -34.31 32.44 23.91
N THR A 791 -34.55 32.34 22.59
CA THR A 791 -34.50 33.52 21.69
C THR A 791 -35.66 33.64 20.71
N ALA A 792 -36.13 32.56 20.08
CA ALA A 792 -36.99 32.63 18.88
C ALA A 792 -38.26 31.76 18.94
N GLY A 793 -38.66 31.33 20.14
CA GLY A 793 -40.01 30.80 20.38
C GLY A 793 -40.09 29.28 20.43
N ILE A 794 -41.25 28.77 20.83
CA ILE A 794 -41.62 27.34 20.76
C ILE A 794 -42.79 27.22 19.78
N SER A 795 -42.77 26.27 18.85
CA SER A 795 -43.86 25.99 17.92
C SER A 795 -44.10 24.48 17.87
N LEU A 796 -45.18 24.00 18.46
CA LEU A 796 -45.62 22.61 18.43
C LEU A 796 -46.84 22.52 17.53
N ALA A 797 -46.78 21.77 16.43
CA ALA A 797 -47.84 21.65 15.45
C ALA A 797 -48.12 20.18 15.13
N SER A 798 -49.39 19.78 15.12
CA SER A 798 -49.82 18.53 14.48
C SER A 798 -50.92 18.85 13.46
N ILE A 799 -50.80 18.35 12.23
CA ILE A 799 -51.86 18.55 11.24
C ILE A 799 -53.02 17.61 11.58
N GLU A 800 -52.80 16.30 11.66
CA GLU A 800 -53.90 15.35 11.81
C GLU A 800 -54.21 14.87 13.23
N ASN A 801 -53.29 14.98 14.20
CA ASN A 801 -53.48 14.36 15.53
C ASN A 801 -53.13 15.30 16.69
N ASP A 802 -52.81 14.72 17.84
CA ASP A 802 -52.81 15.41 19.11
C ASP A 802 -51.48 16.15 19.35
N VAL A 803 -51.54 17.27 20.09
CA VAL A 803 -50.36 17.92 20.68
C VAL A 803 -50.47 17.77 22.19
N ILE A 804 -49.67 16.89 22.78
CA ILE A 804 -49.66 16.58 24.20
C ILE A 804 -48.39 17.14 24.82
N VAL A 805 -48.52 17.93 25.88
CA VAL A 805 -47.39 18.51 26.61
C VAL A 805 -47.51 18.10 28.07
N ASN A 806 -46.67 17.19 28.53
CA ASN A 806 -46.63 16.76 29.93
C ASN A 806 -45.52 17.46 30.75
N GLY A 807 -44.49 18.00 30.09
CA GLY A 807 -43.44 18.82 30.71
C GLY A 807 -43.70 20.33 30.71
N SER A 808 -42.69 21.12 31.04
CA SER A 808 -42.74 22.59 31.05
C SER A 808 -42.26 23.18 29.71
N LEU A 809 -42.99 24.14 29.12
CA LEU A 809 -42.53 24.94 27.99
C LEU A 809 -42.06 26.31 28.48
N GLN A 810 -40.78 26.63 28.38
CA GLN A 810 -40.23 27.93 28.74
C GLN A 810 -39.70 28.62 27.49
N SER A 811 -40.22 29.79 27.12
CA SER A 811 -39.84 30.48 25.87
C SER A 811 -39.46 31.94 26.09
N GLY A 812 -38.27 32.31 25.59
CA GLY A 812 -37.82 33.70 25.49
C GLY A 812 -38.54 34.53 24.42
N ALA A 813 -39.44 33.91 23.66
CA ALA A 813 -40.35 34.57 22.70
C ALA A 813 -41.73 33.90 22.72
N ALA A 814 -42.52 33.96 21.64
CA ALA A 814 -43.84 33.34 21.60
C ALA A 814 -43.79 31.80 21.74
N ALA A 815 -44.82 31.20 22.32
CA ALA A 815 -45.07 29.75 22.25
C ALA A 815 -46.37 29.48 21.49
N THR A 816 -46.31 28.68 20.43
CA THR A 816 -47.44 28.32 19.59
C THR A 816 -47.67 26.82 19.68
N LEU A 817 -48.89 26.40 20.05
CA LEU A 817 -49.34 25.02 20.01
C LEU A 817 -50.52 24.97 19.04
N SER A 818 -50.42 24.21 17.96
CA SER A 818 -51.49 24.10 16.97
C SER A 818 -51.82 22.64 16.64
N SER A 819 -53.11 22.33 16.51
CA SER A 819 -53.57 21.05 15.97
C SER A 819 -54.75 21.24 15.02
N GLN A 820 -54.68 20.82 13.75
CA GLN A 820 -55.86 21.00 12.87
C GLN A 820 -57.00 20.05 13.29
N LYS A 821 -56.72 18.75 13.46
CA LYS A 821 -57.77 17.74 13.74
C LYS A 821 -57.78 17.18 15.16
N GLY A 822 -56.63 16.98 15.80
CA GLY A 822 -56.51 16.35 17.12
C GLY A 822 -56.65 17.32 18.30
N LYS A 823 -56.61 16.79 19.52
CA LYS A 823 -56.66 17.59 20.75
C LYS A 823 -55.30 18.21 21.08
N ILE A 824 -55.33 19.34 21.78
CA ILE A 824 -54.16 19.85 22.48
C ILE A 824 -54.36 19.57 23.97
N GLU A 825 -53.43 18.87 24.60
CA GLU A 825 -53.50 18.51 26.01
C GLU A 825 -52.27 18.98 26.77
N LEU A 826 -52.47 19.77 27.84
CA LEU A 826 -51.44 20.05 28.83
C LEU A 826 -51.64 19.09 30.01
N GLY A 827 -50.63 18.28 30.33
CA GLY A 827 -50.65 17.28 31.40
C GLY A 827 -50.85 17.88 32.80
N GLU A 828 -51.01 17.03 33.81
CA GLU A 828 -51.40 17.47 35.18
C GLU A 828 -50.47 18.51 35.81
N ALA A 829 -49.18 18.55 35.43
CA ALA A 829 -48.17 19.49 35.95
C ALA A 829 -47.46 20.31 34.85
N ALA A 830 -47.99 20.35 33.63
CA ALA A 830 -47.37 21.08 32.52
C ALA A 830 -47.54 22.60 32.68
N SER A 831 -46.45 23.36 32.53
CA SER A 831 -46.47 24.83 32.59
C SER A 831 -45.97 25.43 31.28
N ILE A 832 -46.62 26.46 30.76
CA ILE A 832 -46.11 27.26 29.62
C ILE A 832 -45.77 28.65 30.13
N THR A 833 -44.48 29.01 30.11
CA THR A 833 -43.98 30.33 30.51
C THR A 833 -43.32 31.00 29.32
N THR A 834 -43.79 32.18 28.92
CA THR A 834 -43.22 32.92 27.79
C THR A 834 -43.05 34.41 28.07
N THR A 835 -42.10 35.05 27.40
CA THR A 835 -41.94 36.52 27.48
C THR A 835 -42.90 37.26 26.55
N GLN A 836 -43.40 36.63 25.47
CA GLN A 836 -44.25 37.28 24.47
C GLN A 836 -45.71 36.79 24.54
N SER A 837 -46.15 36.01 23.55
CA SER A 837 -47.50 35.45 23.47
C SER A 837 -47.51 33.93 23.68
N ILE A 838 -48.65 33.40 24.12
CA ILE A 838 -48.98 31.98 24.05
C ILE A 838 -50.15 31.83 23.08
N ASN A 839 -49.96 31.10 21.99
CA ASN A 839 -50.98 30.85 20.96
C ASN A 839 -51.34 29.36 20.97
N ILE A 840 -52.50 28.99 21.50
CA ILE A 840 -53.00 27.61 21.46
C ILE A 840 -54.20 27.56 20.51
N SER A 841 -54.08 26.86 19.40
CA SER A 841 -55.14 26.78 18.40
C SER A 841 -55.48 25.37 17.97
N THR A 842 -56.78 25.09 17.80
CA THR A 842 -57.21 23.87 17.10
C THR A 842 -58.40 24.12 16.19
N GLU A 843 -58.41 23.54 14.98
CA GLU A 843 -59.56 23.72 14.09
C GLU A 843 -60.74 22.85 14.57
N LYS A 844 -60.51 21.56 14.78
CA LYS A 844 -61.56 20.57 15.07
C LYS A 844 -61.45 19.90 16.45
N GLY A 845 -60.27 19.92 17.06
CA GLY A 845 -59.96 19.24 18.31
C GLY A 845 -60.55 19.85 19.58
N LYS A 846 -60.16 19.26 20.71
CA LYS A 846 -60.39 19.80 22.07
C LYS A 846 -59.10 20.36 22.62
N ILE A 847 -59.18 21.40 23.45
CA ILE A 847 -58.06 21.86 24.26
C ILE A 847 -58.33 21.43 25.71
N LEU A 848 -57.41 20.68 26.30
CA LEU A 848 -57.51 20.10 27.64
C LEU A 848 -56.37 20.61 28.52
N PHE A 849 -56.70 20.96 29.75
CA PHE A 849 -55.75 21.44 30.76
C PHE A 849 -55.79 20.52 31.98
N GLY A 850 -54.62 20.01 32.37
CA GLY A 850 -54.43 19.24 33.59
C GLY A 850 -54.66 20.08 34.85
N LYS A 851 -54.95 19.42 35.98
CA LYS A 851 -55.40 20.06 37.23
C LYS A 851 -54.42 21.09 37.82
N SER A 852 -53.13 20.96 37.54
CA SER A 852 -52.09 21.86 38.07
C SER A 852 -51.28 22.49 36.94
N SER A 853 -51.85 22.55 35.73
CA SER A 853 -51.21 23.23 34.61
C SER A 853 -51.20 24.75 34.81
N SER A 854 -50.21 25.44 34.26
CA SER A 854 -50.13 26.90 34.30
C SER A 854 -49.75 27.51 32.95
N LEU A 855 -50.22 28.72 32.70
CA LEU A 855 -49.87 29.54 31.55
C LEU A 855 -49.41 30.91 32.05
N GLU A 856 -48.22 31.34 31.67
CA GLU A 856 -47.63 32.63 32.06
C GLU A 856 -47.07 33.33 30.82
N ALA A 857 -47.56 34.55 30.51
CA ALA A 857 -47.09 35.35 29.38
C ALA A 857 -46.90 36.82 29.77
N ASN A 858 -45.80 37.45 29.35
CA ASN A 858 -45.43 38.78 29.87
C ASN A 858 -45.92 39.98 29.05
N PHE A 859 -45.89 39.96 27.72
CA PHE A 859 -46.04 41.21 26.92
C PHE A 859 -47.21 41.23 25.92
N ASP A 860 -47.53 40.13 25.23
CA ASP A 860 -48.50 40.16 24.11
C ASP A 860 -49.83 39.45 24.42
N GLY A 861 -49.83 38.54 25.39
CA GLY A 861 -51.03 37.88 25.91
C GLY A 861 -51.17 36.40 25.57
N ILE A 862 -52.30 35.82 25.93
CA ILE A 862 -52.59 34.38 25.83
C ILE A 862 -53.83 34.20 24.96
N PHE A 863 -53.66 33.59 23.79
CA PHE A 863 -54.70 33.37 22.80
C PHE A 863 -55.02 31.88 22.71
N VAL A 864 -56.22 31.50 23.14
CA VAL A 864 -56.73 30.13 23.05
C VAL A 864 -57.92 30.12 22.09
N THR A 865 -57.71 29.62 20.88
CA THR A 865 -58.66 29.74 19.76
C THR A 865 -59.07 28.39 19.22
N ARG A 866 -60.39 28.19 19.03
CA ARG A 866 -60.94 27.07 18.26
C ARG A 866 -61.65 27.61 17.03
N GLU A 867 -61.22 27.22 15.83
CA GLU A 867 -61.68 27.86 14.58
C GLU A 867 -62.98 27.30 13.99
N SER A 868 -63.51 26.16 14.44
CA SER A 868 -64.70 25.56 13.80
C SER A 868 -66.07 26.04 14.30
N ALA A 869 -66.97 26.24 13.34
CA ALA A 869 -68.38 26.61 13.49
C ALA A 869 -69.32 25.50 14.04
N MET A 870 -68.80 24.37 14.53
CA MET A 870 -69.62 23.23 14.96
C MET A 870 -69.29 22.74 16.38
N GLY A 871 -70.21 23.03 17.31
CA GLY A 871 -70.70 22.16 18.40
C GLY A 871 -69.80 21.67 19.55
N SER A 872 -68.48 21.66 19.44
CA SER A 872 -67.59 21.13 20.49
C SER A 872 -67.03 22.22 21.40
N ALA A 873 -67.04 21.96 22.70
CA ALA A 873 -66.57 22.88 23.71
C ALA A 873 -65.04 22.90 23.84
N VAL A 874 -64.43 24.10 23.90
CA VAL A 874 -63.20 24.28 24.69
C VAL A 874 -63.60 24.04 26.15
N ALA A 875 -63.05 22.98 26.77
CA ALA A 875 -63.27 22.75 28.18
C ALA A 875 -62.63 23.91 28.94
N ALA A 876 -63.41 24.63 29.75
CA ALA A 876 -62.82 25.57 30.68
C ALA A 876 -61.76 24.81 31.50
N PRO A 877 -60.55 25.38 31.69
CA PRO A 877 -59.53 24.75 32.51
C PRO A 877 -60.12 24.39 33.88
N LYS A 878 -59.59 23.40 34.60
CA LYS A 878 -60.01 23.15 35.99
C LYS A 878 -58.79 23.36 36.87
N ASN A 879 -58.80 24.42 37.67
CA ASN A 879 -57.70 24.82 38.58
C ASN A 879 -56.40 25.23 37.85
N THR A 880 -56.47 25.63 36.57
CA THR A 880 -55.32 26.18 35.85
C THR A 880 -55.08 27.62 36.24
N THR A 881 -53.83 27.97 36.53
CA THR A 881 -53.43 29.34 36.81
C THR A 881 -52.99 30.01 35.51
N VAL A 882 -53.63 31.12 35.15
CA VAL A 882 -53.28 31.91 33.97
C VAL A 882 -52.78 33.27 34.45
N LEU A 883 -51.48 33.53 34.27
CA LEU A 883 -50.81 34.78 34.63
C LEU A 883 -50.46 35.56 33.36
N ALA A 884 -50.97 36.78 33.26
CA ALA A 884 -50.58 37.69 32.18
C ALA A 884 -50.12 39.03 32.78
N SER A 885 -48.83 39.36 32.61
CA SER A 885 -48.25 40.62 33.09
C SER A 885 -48.23 41.71 32.00
N GLY A 886 -49.25 41.73 31.14
CA GLY A 886 -49.34 42.58 29.94
C GLY A 886 -50.10 41.86 28.81
N GLY A 887 -50.85 42.60 27.99
CA GLY A 887 -51.49 42.06 26.77
C GLY A 887 -52.96 41.62 26.93
N THR A 888 -53.42 40.77 25.99
CA THR A 888 -54.81 40.27 25.94
C THR A 888 -54.87 38.78 26.28
N VAL A 889 -55.70 38.39 27.24
CA VAL A 889 -56.08 36.98 27.44
C VAL A 889 -57.40 36.75 26.72
N GLU A 890 -57.37 35.98 25.63
CA GLU A 890 -58.54 35.75 24.78
C GLU A 890 -58.85 34.25 24.64
N PHE A 891 -60.06 33.86 25.08
CA PHE A 891 -60.62 32.53 24.88
C PHE A 891 -61.78 32.60 23.89
N ARG A 892 -61.57 32.16 22.64
CA ARG A 892 -62.62 32.11 21.60
C ARG A 892 -63.19 30.69 21.45
N GLY A 893 -64.52 30.55 21.55
CA GLY A 893 -65.23 29.29 21.32
C GLY A 893 -65.45 28.38 22.54
N ALA A 894 -65.38 28.91 23.76
CA ALA A 894 -65.57 28.12 24.98
C ALA A 894 -67.04 27.85 25.33
N GLN A 895 -67.41 26.58 25.61
CA GLN A 895 -68.72 26.21 26.15
C GLN A 895 -68.54 25.32 27.39
N ALA A 896 -68.77 25.84 28.58
CA ALA A 896 -68.73 25.02 29.80
C ALA A 896 -69.99 24.15 29.92
N LYS A 897 -69.84 22.81 29.85
CA LYS A 897 -70.86 21.85 30.31
C LYS A 897 -70.40 21.26 31.66
N GLY A 898 -70.92 21.78 32.78
CA GLY A 898 -70.67 21.23 34.12
C GLY A 898 -70.76 22.24 35.27
N LYS A 899 -70.70 21.77 36.53
CA LYS A 899 -70.53 22.63 37.72
C LYS A 899 -69.22 23.41 37.61
N ALA A 900 -69.27 24.72 37.89
CA ALA A 900 -68.18 25.66 37.73
C ALA A 900 -66.91 25.22 38.51
N PRO A 901 -65.77 25.03 37.84
CA PRO A 901 -64.47 24.90 38.52
C PRO A 901 -64.00 26.26 39.07
N ASN A 902 -63.27 26.25 40.18
CA ASN A 902 -62.58 27.43 40.71
C ASN A 902 -61.32 27.69 39.88
N ASN A 903 -61.45 28.47 38.80
CA ASN A 903 -60.30 28.90 38.03
C ASN A 903 -59.86 30.28 38.49
N THR A 904 -58.57 30.44 38.72
CA THR A 904 -57.97 31.73 39.05
C THR A 904 -57.26 32.25 37.80
N VAL A 905 -57.80 33.32 37.22
CA VAL A 905 -57.14 34.07 36.13
C VAL A 905 -56.65 35.37 36.75
N GLU A 906 -55.35 35.47 36.98
CA GLU A 906 -54.72 36.66 37.55
C GLU A 906 -54.01 37.43 36.43
N ALA A 907 -54.66 38.50 35.94
CA ALA A 907 -54.05 39.44 35.02
C ALA A 907 -53.65 40.70 35.79
N THR A 908 -52.38 41.07 35.76
CA THR A 908 -51.87 42.22 36.52
C THR A 908 -52.00 43.53 35.73
N ALA A 909 -52.08 43.45 34.39
CA ALA A 909 -52.43 44.54 33.48
C ALA A 909 -52.86 43.96 32.11
N GLY A 910 -54.06 44.28 31.62
CA GLY A 910 -54.52 43.76 30.31
C GLY A 910 -56.03 43.70 30.09
N THR A 911 -56.41 43.19 28.92
CA THR A 911 -57.81 42.94 28.53
C THR A 911 -58.10 41.44 28.60
N ILE A 912 -59.17 41.04 29.30
CA ILE A 912 -59.66 39.65 29.25
C ILE A 912 -60.89 39.60 28.35
N ARG A 913 -60.85 38.76 27.31
CA ARG A 913 -61.98 38.48 26.40
C ARG A 913 -62.34 37.00 26.49
N ILE A 914 -63.54 36.70 26.99
CA ILE A 914 -64.06 35.33 27.07
C ILE A 914 -65.34 35.27 26.24
N GLY A 915 -65.35 34.46 25.18
CA GLY A 915 -66.56 34.28 24.36
C GLY A 915 -67.65 33.53 25.13
N SER A 916 -68.84 34.14 25.25
CA SER A 916 -70.10 33.65 25.81
C SER A 916 -70.03 32.40 26.72
N THR A 917 -69.98 32.59 28.03
CA THR A 917 -70.02 31.47 29.00
C THR A 917 -71.29 31.49 29.85
N LYS A 918 -71.94 30.32 29.99
CA LYS A 918 -72.97 30.13 31.02
C LYS A 918 -72.27 29.77 32.34
N LYS A 919 -72.16 30.76 33.25
CA LYS A 919 -71.72 30.65 34.66
C LYS A 919 -70.28 30.15 34.92
N ASN A 920 -69.29 31.05 34.81
CA ASN A 920 -67.97 30.88 35.44
C ASN A 920 -67.74 31.98 36.49
N ALA A 921 -67.10 31.63 37.62
CA ALA A 921 -66.59 32.61 38.57
C ALA A 921 -65.20 33.05 38.10
N ILE A 922 -65.01 34.35 37.87
CA ILE A 922 -63.73 34.95 37.48
C ILE A 922 -63.35 35.90 38.62
N THR A 923 -62.24 35.63 39.29
CA THR A 923 -61.66 36.55 40.28
C THR A 923 -60.66 37.44 39.56
N LEU A 924 -60.91 38.75 39.53
CA LEU A 924 -60.03 39.74 38.91
C LEU A 924 -59.24 40.48 39.98
N ALA A 925 -57.92 40.57 39.85
CA ALA A 925 -57.06 41.40 40.68
C ALA A 925 -56.67 42.69 39.92
N GLY A 926 -56.78 43.86 40.58
CA GLY A 926 -56.22 45.17 40.20
C GLY A 926 -56.18 45.58 38.70
N GLY A 927 -57.11 46.44 38.25
CA GLY A 927 -56.93 47.24 37.02
C GLY A 927 -57.41 46.63 35.69
N VAL A 928 -58.07 45.47 35.71
CA VAL A 928 -58.52 44.75 34.50
C VAL A 928 -59.85 45.28 33.95
N THR A 929 -59.94 45.49 32.62
CA THR A 929 -61.18 45.86 31.92
C THR A 929 -61.78 44.64 31.22
N MET A 930 -62.98 44.19 31.62
CA MET A 930 -63.77 43.21 30.84
C MET A 930 -64.55 43.92 29.74
N LEU A 931 -64.39 43.49 28.48
CA LEU A 931 -65.00 44.18 27.33
C LEU A 931 -66.35 43.57 26.85
N SER A 932 -66.70 42.33 27.19
CA SER A 932 -68.05 41.78 26.90
C SER A 932 -68.33 40.46 27.62
N GLN A 933 -69.62 40.20 27.92
CA GLN A 933 -70.16 38.93 28.45
C GLN A 933 -70.66 38.00 27.33
#